data_AF-A0A2V5Q069-F1
#
_entry.id   AF-A0A2V5Q069-F1
#
_cell.length_a   1.000
_cell.length_b   1.000
_cell.length_c   1.000
_cell.angle_alpha   90.00
_cell.angle_beta   90.00
_cell.angle_gamma   90.00
#
_symmetry.space_group_name_H-M   'P 1'
#
loop_
_entity.id
_entity.type
_entity.pdbx_description
1 polymer ?
#
loop_
_entity_poly.entity_id
_entity_poly.type
_entity_poly.pdbx_seq_one_letter_code
_entity_poly.pdbx_strand_id
1 'polypeptide(L)'
;AVIKELYAHSEDATDHNLPLMVWYAAEPLPASDAQRALALAENAKLPNILNFTVRRTAALDTPEAFAAITATLSRAADDAKRLDILNGLSFALKGRRSAPMPKDWEKVEAKLSISANAEIRAQVQSLSLTFGSAGALAALKKTLMDKTAEVGARKTAYESLLNAKDPGLGALLQELVRDPDLQGSALLGLAAYEDPKTPPAILAVYGSLTDAHKRDALNTLVSRIPFAKPLLAAVSAGTVPKKDLTAELVRQLRNLKNAELNNQEIEKVWGVMRETAADKQKEIVRYKHIYKAGGSQPGDASRGRFLFARTCQQCHTLFDVGGKVGPDLTGSNRGDLDYLLQNILDPNAVIPNDYRAWNLDLKDGRAISGILKQQDDKTVTMVTANETLVIPHNEVQSLTESQLSMMPEGLLQVLTDQDVRDLLFYLRSPAQAPMPPELSAATGVSGTPSALTPDPSPNGIGGGETGAEGELFNGKDLNGWEGDKSLWSVENGEIVGKTATGLRHNEFLKSKMVLEDFRLVLKVKLLPNRENSGVQFRSERFGEYEMKGPQADIGAGWWGKLYEENGRGILSEKSGEPYLHPDDWNTYEIVAVGSKIRTKLNGHVCVDLDDPKISRRGIIGLQMHAGGPMEVRFKDFQLELNPKF
;
A
#
# COMPACT_ATOMS: atom_id res chain seq x y z
N ALA A 1 38.54 32.33 2.90
CA ALA A 1 38.39 33.79 2.72
C ALA A 1 37.49 34.03 1.51
N VAL A 2 37.90 33.64 0.30
CA VAL A 2 37.10 33.80 -0.94
C VAL A 2 35.66 33.30 -0.82
N ILE A 3 35.44 32.05 -0.41
CA ILE A 3 34.08 31.49 -0.23
C ILE A 3 33.24 32.30 0.76
N LYS A 4 33.84 32.83 1.82
CA LYS A 4 33.12 33.63 2.83
C LYS A 4 32.58 34.92 2.21
N GLU A 5 33.39 35.59 1.40
CA GLU A 5 32.99 36.81 0.71
C GLU A 5 31.91 36.51 -0.34
N LEU A 6 32.09 35.46 -1.15
CA LEU A 6 31.08 35.06 -2.15
C LEU A 6 29.74 34.69 -1.51
N TYR A 7 29.75 33.99 -0.37
CA TYR A 7 28.54 33.72 0.39
C TYR A 7 27.82 34.97 0.93
N ALA A 8 28.49 36.12 1.01
CA ALA A 8 27.89 37.37 1.49
C ALA A 8 27.21 38.20 0.39
N HIS A 9 27.37 37.82 -0.89
CA HIS A 9 26.82 38.50 -2.06
C HIS A 9 25.34 38.15 -2.26
N SER A 10 24.45 38.83 -1.54
CA SER A 10 22.99 38.62 -1.65
C SER A 10 22.43 38.94 -3.04
N GLU A 11 23.12 39.78 -3.81
CA GLU A 11 22.78 40.10 -5.20
C GLU A 11 22.76 38.87 -6.11
N ASP A 12 23.59 37.87 -5.82
CA ASP A 12 23.71 36.65 -6.61
C ASP A 12 22.68 35.58 -6.20
N ALA A 13 21.85 35.84 -5.18
CA ALA A 13 20.94 34.85 -4.60
C ALA A 13 19.86 34.36 -5.59
N THR A 14 19.48 35.18 -6.57
CA THR A 14 18.48 34.84 -7.59
C THR A 14 19.10 34.35 -8.91
N ASP A 15 20.43 34.35 -9.01
CA ASP A 15 21.11 33.83 -10.18
C ASP A 15 20.93 32.31 -10.26
N HIS A 16 20.70 31.82 -11.48
CA HIS A 16 20.43 30.40 -11.72
C HIS A 16 21.63 29.49 -11.38
N ASN A 17 22.87 29.98 -11.57
CA ASN A 17 24.09 29.16 -11.52
C ASN A 17 25.00 29.53 -10.35
N LEU A 18 25.14 30.82 -10.03
CA LEU A 18 26.16 31.30 -9.09
C LEU A 18 26.04 30.66 -7.69
N PRO A 19 24.86 30.56 -7.05
CA PRO A 19 24.74 29.88 -5.76
C PRO A 19 25.31 28.46 -5.77
N LEU A 20 25.02 27.70 -6.82
CA LEU A 20 25.47 26.32 -6.95
C LEU A 20 26.97 26.23 -7.28
N MET A 21 27.49 27.10 -8.13
CA MET A 21 28.93 27.17 -8.44
C MET A 21 29.75 27.51 -7.19
N VAL A 22 29.31 28.48 -6.39
CA VAL A 22 29.98 28.85 -5.15
C VAL A 22 29.91 27.70 -4.15
N TRP A 23 28.78 26.99 -4.06
CA TRP A 23 28.68 25.80 -3.23
C TRP A 23 29.65 24.69 -3.67
N TYR A 24 29.73 24.37 -4.96
CA TYR A 24 30.66 23.34 -5.46
C TYR A 24 32.12 23.67 -5.13
N ALA A 25 32.51 24.95 -5.15
CA ALA A 25 33.83 25.37 -4.73
C ALA A 25 34.09 25.15 -3.22
N ALA A 26 33.04 25.16 -2.39
CA ALA A 26 33.10 24.93 -0.95
C ALA A 26 32.85 23.46 -0.54
N GLU A 27 32.29 22.64 -1.44
CA GLU A 27 31.88 21.24 -1.19
C GLU A 27 32.97 20.32 -0.61
N PRO A 28 34.27 20.49 -0.93
CA PRO A 28 35.32 19.65 -0.32
C PRO A 28 35.56 19.97 1.16
N LEU A 29 35.16 21.16 1.64
CA LEU A 29 35.47 21.64 2.98
C LEU A 29 34.89 20.75 4.09
N PRO A 30 33.61 20.30 4.05
CA PRO A 30 33.06 19.32 4.99
C PRO A 30 33.96 18.14 5.33
N ALA A 31 34.64 17.56 4.33
CA ALA A 31 35.50 16.38 4.54
C ALA A 31 36.79 16.73 5.32
N SER A 32 37.26 17.96 5.22
CA SER A 32 38.47 18.44 5.91
C SER A 32 38.19 19.15 7.24
N ASP A 33 37.07 19.86 7.34
CA ASP A 33 36.67 20.68 8.49
C ASP A 33 35.16 20.95 8.44
N ALA A 34 34.37 19.96 8.90
CA ALA A 34 32.92 20.02 8.95
C ALA A 34 32.39 21.22 9.76
N GLN A 35 33.04 21.54 10.87
CA GLN A 35 32.60 22.62 11.75
C GLN A 35 32.74 23.99 11.07
N ARG A 36 33.87 24.22 10.39
CA ARG A 36 34.08 25.44 9.60
C ARG A 36 33.16 25.50 8.40
N ALA A 37 32.92 24.39 7.70
CA ALA A 37 32.01 24.35 6.57
C ALA A 37 30.60 24.78 6.97
N LEU A 38 30.06 24.19 8.04
CA LEU A 38 28.73 24.52 8.57
C LEU A 38 28.67 25.96 9.07
N ALA A 39 29.71 26.46 9.74
CA ALA A 39 29.76 27.85 10.19
C ALA A 39 29.78 28.87 9.03
N LEU A 40 30.44 28.56 7.92
CA LEU A 40 30.40 29.40 6.72
C LEU A 40 29.01 29.36 6.06
N ALA A 41 28.45 28.16 5.94
CA ALA A 41 27.16 27.94 5.30
C ALA A 41 25.99 28.58 6.08
N GLU A 42 26.04 28.57 7.42
CA GLU A 42 25.03 29.18 8.29
C GLU A 42 24.93 30.72 8.14
N ASN A 43 26.01 31.35 7.66
CA ASN A 43 26.10 32.79 7.42
C ASN A 43 25.96 33.16 5.94
N ALA A 44 25.72 32.18 5.06
CA ALA A 44 25.54 32.44 3.65
C ALA A 44 24.22 33.16 3.38
N LYS A 45 24.26 34.15 2.48
CA LYS A 45 23.08 34.85 1.96
C LYS A 45 22.55 34.21 0.67
N LEU A 46 23.31 33.29 0.09
CA LEU A 46 22.89 32.52 -1.09
C LEU A 46 21.96 31.36 -0.66
N PRO A 47 20.95 31.01 -1.47
CA PRO A 47 19.99 29.97 -1.12
C PRO A 47 20.64 28.57 -1.11
N ASN A 48 20.05 27.65 -0.34
CA ASN A 48 20.39 26.21 -0.26
C ASN A 48 21.80 25.86 0.22
N ILE A 49 22.69 26.83 0.48
CA ILE A 49 24.07 26.56 0.89
C ILE A 49 24.14 25.75 2.18
N LEU A 50 23.35 26.12 3.20
CA LEU A 50 23.30 25.42 4.48
C LEU A 50 22.76 23.99 4.31
N ASN A 51 21.64 23.83 3.62
CA ASN A 51 21.04 22.52 3.34
C ASN A 51 22.05 21.57 2.64
N PHE A 52 22.67 22.03 1.54
CA PHE A 52 23.61 21.21 0.78
C PHE A 52 24.89 20.88 1.57
N THR A 53 25.38 21.82 2.37
CA THR A 53 26.53 21.59 3.26
C THR A 53 26.20 20.54 4.32
N VAL A 54 25.01 20.59 4.91
CA VAL A 54 24.55 19.58 5.88
C VAL A 54 24.42 18.21 5.22
N ARG A 55 23.82 18.13 4.03
CA ARG A 55 23.73 16.88 3.25
C ARG A 55 25.10 16.25 3.02
N ARG A 56 26.05 17.06 2.56
CA ARG A 56 27.41 16.60 2.29
C ARG A 56 28.16 16.18 3.55
N THR A 57 27.94 16.91 4.64
CA THR A 57 28.53 16.61 5.96
C THR A 57 27.97 15.30 6.51
N ALA A 58 26.64 15.10 6.49
CA ALA A 58 26.01 13.86 6.96
C ALA A 58 26.43 12.66 6.11
N ALA A 59 26.67 12.85 4.80
CA ALA A 59 27.17 11.81 3.92
C ALA A 59 28.59 11.32 4.24
N LEU A 60 29.34 12.01 5.11
CA LEU A 60 30.62 11.49 5.64
C LEU A 60 30.40 10.30 6.57
N ASP A 61 29.21 10.17 7.16
CA ASP A 61 28.80 9.06 8.02
C ASP A 61 29.73 8.83 9.23
N THR A 62 30.28 9.91 9.79
CA THR A 62 31.15 9.86 10.98
C THR A 62 30.49 10.50 12.21
N PRO A 63 30.79 10.03 13.43
CA PRO A 63 30.27 10.63 14.66
C PRO A 63 30.56 12.13 14.79
N GLU A 64 31.73 12.57 14.33
CA GLU A 64 32.16 13.97 14.38
C GLU A 64 31.33 14.84 13.43
N ALA A 65 31.02 14.34 12.23
CA ALA A 65 30.18 15.04 11.26
C ALA A 65 28.75 15.21 11.79
N PHE A 66 28.16 14.14 12.34
CA PHE A 66 26.85 14.20 12.96
C PHE A 66 26.83 15.14 14.17
N ALA A 67 27.84 15.10 15.05
CA ALA A 67 27.97 16.01 16.18
C ALA A 67 28.06 17.49 15.75
N ALA A 68 28.80 17.78 14.66
CA ALA A 68 28.89 19.13 14.11
C ALA A 68 27.54 19.65 13.59
N ILE A 69 26.76 18.78 12.93
CA ILE A 69 25.40 19.10 12.47
C ILE A 69 24.48 19.38 13.67
N THR A 70 24.49 18.52 14.69
CA THR A 70 23.65 18.70 15.88
C THR A 70 24.01 19.96 16.66
N ALA A 71 25.30 20.29 16.78
CA ALA A 71 25.75 21.54 17.39
C ALA A 71 25.25 22.77 16.62
N THR A 72 25.29 22.71 15.28
CA THR A 72 24.78 23.78 14.40
C THR A 72 23.26 23.91 14.52
N LEU A 73 22.52 22.80 14.53
CA LEU A 73 21.07 22.79 14.70
C LEU A 73 20.64 23.37 16.05
N SER A 74 21.35 23.03 17.13
CA SER A 74 21.04 23.49 18.49
C SER A 74 21.14 25.02 18.63
N ARG A 75 22.14 25.63 17.99
CA ARG A 75 22.41 27.09 18.03
C ARG A 75 21.66 27.90 16.97
N ALA A 76 21.09 27.27 15.95
CA ALA A 76 20.42 27.95 14.84
C ALA A 76 19.35 28.94 15.35
N ALA A 77 19.44 30.19 14.89
CA ALA A 77 18.70 31.33 15.43
C ALA A 77 17.21 31.31 15.05
N ASP A 78 16.90 30.91 13.82
CA ASP A 78 15.56 30.99 13.22
C ASP A 78 15.10 29.64 12.65
N ASP A 79 13.81 29.55 12.33
CA ASP A 79 13.17 28.33 11.84
C ASP A 79 13.59 27.96 10.41
N ALA A 80 13.91 28.94 9.57
CA ALA A 80 14.36 28.67 8.19
C ALA A 80 15.70 27.91 8.21
N LYS A 81 16.66 28.36 9.02
CA LYS A 81 17.94 27.65 9.19
C LYS A 81 17.77 26.28 9.83
N ARG A 82 16.87 26.13 10.81
CA ARG A 82 16.56 24.83 11.41
C ARG A 82 16.01 23.86 10.37
N LEU A 83 15.08 24.31 9.54
CA LEU A 83 14.52 23.51 8.45
C LEU A 83 15.57 23.14 7.41
N ASP A 84 16.44 24.07 7.00
CA ASP A 84 17.54 23.75 6.08
C ASP A 84 18.44 22.62 6.61
N ILE A 85 18.77 22.67 7.90
CA ILE A 85 19.60 21.64 8.54
C ILE A 85 18.84 20.32 8.66
N LEU A 86 17.59 20.35 9.15
CA LEU A 86 16.76 19.15 9.32
C LEU A 86 16.49 18.47 7.96
N ASN A 87 16.11 19.23 6.93
CA ASN A 87 15.85 18.72 5.59
C ASN A 87 17.13 18.17 4.96
N GLY A 88 18.27 18.82 5.18
CA GLY A 88 19.56 18.31 4.70
C GLY A 88 19.95 16.99 5.36
N LEU A 89 19.75 16.89 6.68
CA LEU A 89 20.04 15.66 7.43
C LEU A 89 19.08 14.52 7.05
N SER A 90 17.78 14.83 6.94
CA SER A 90 16.73 13.91 6.50
C SER A 90 17.01 13.36 5.09
N PHE A 91 17.40 14.23 4.16
CA PHE A 91 17.79 13.81 2.81
C PHE A 91 18.97 12.83 2.84
N ALA A 92 20.02 13.13 3.62
CA ALA A 92 21.21 12.28 3.68
C ALA A 92 20.92 10.90 4.29
N LEU A 93 19.94 10.82 5.20
CA LEU A 93 19.53 9.57 5.85
C LEU A 93 18.39 8.85 5.12
N LYS A 94 17.90 9.40 3.99
CA LYS A 94 16.78 8.83 3.25
C LYS A 94 17.02 7.37 2.88
N GLY A 95 16.08 6.51 3.27
CA GLY A 95 16.14 5.06 3.03
C GLY A 95 16.92 4.26 4.08
N ARG A 96 17.54 4.90 5.08
CA ARG A 96 18.11 4.21 6.24
C ARG A 96 17.02 3.99 7.30
N ARG A 97 16.86 2.74 7.76
CA ARG A 97 15.94 2.42 8.88
C ARG A 97 16.52 2.79 10.25
N SER A 98 17.85 2.87 10.36
CA SER A 98 18.58 3.16 11.59
C SER A 98 19.87 3.92 11.25
N ALA A 99 20.28 4.84 12.12
CA ALA A 99 21.58 5.48 12.13
C ALA A 99 22.06 5.71 13.57
N PRO A 100 23.38 5.77 13.83
CA PRO A 100 23.90 6.12 15.15
C PRO A 100 23.37 7.49 15.60
N MET A 101 22.87 7.57 16.83
CA MET A 101 22.37 8.83 17.37
C MET A 101 23.51 9.86 17.49
N PRO A 102 23.35 11.07 16.92
CA PRO A 102 24.32 12.14 17.08
C PRO A 102 24.48 12.56 18.55
N LYS A 103 25.70 12.98 18.92
CA LYS A 103 25.94 13.57 20.23
C LYS A 103 25.02 14.77 20.47
N ASP A 104 24.40 14.84 21.65
CA ASP A 104 23.45 15.88 22.06
C ASP A 104 22.12 15.92 21.29
N TRP A 105 21.79 14.90 20.47
CA TRP A 105 20.51 14.86 19.74
C TRP A 105 19.30 14.94 20.65
N GLU A 106 19.29 14.24 21.78
CA GLU A 106 18.16 14.25 22.73
C GLU A 106 17.83 15.67 23.26
N LYS A 107 18.85 16.54 23.41
CA LYS A 107 18.63 17.94 23.80
C LYS A 107 17.97 18.73 22.67
N VAL A 108 18.38 18.47 21.43
CA VAL A 108 17.76 19.08 20.24
C VAL A 108 16.33 18.60 20.09
N GLU A 109 16.08 17.31 20.25
CA GLU A 109 14.74 16.72 20.23
C GLU A 109 13.84 17.36 21.29
N ALA A 110 14.28 17.41 22.56
CA ALA A 110 13.49 18.00 23.64
C ALA A 110 13.14 19.47 23.37
N LYS A 111 14.06 20.23 22.76
CA LYS A 111 13.85 21.64 22.40
C LYS A 111 12.91 21.81 21.20
N LEU A 112 13.09 21.01 20.15
CA LEU A 112 12.43 21.24 18.86
C LEU A 112 11.13 20.45 18.67
N SER A 113 10.91 19.38 19.44
CA SER A 113 9.63 18.65 19.46
C SER A 113 8.44 19.49 19.95
N ILE A 114 8.70 20.57 20.68
CA ILE A 114 7.71 21.56 21.13
C ILE A 114 7.72 22.86 20.30
N SER A 115 8.43 22.88 19.17
CA SER A 115 8.46 24.05 18.28
C SER A 115 7.05 24.44 17.84
N ALA A 116 6.78 25.74 17.66
CA ALA A 116 5.52 26.20 17.09
C ALA A 116 5.37 25.77 15.61
N ASN A 117 6.49 25.60 14.90
CA ASN A 117 6.53 25.16 13.52
C ASN A 117 6.28 23.64 13.40
N ALA A 118 5.21 23.26 12.70
CA ALA A 118 4.80 21.87 12.53
C ALA A 118 5.81 21.03 11.73
N GLU A 119 6.42 21.60 10.70
CA GLU A 119 7.41 20.92 9.85
C GLU A 119 8.67 20.58 10.65
N ILE A 120 9.13 21.49 11.52
CA ILE A 120 10.25 21.21 12.44
C ILE A 120 9.92 20.03 13.35
N ARG A 121 8.71 20.01 13.97
CA ARG A 121 8.31 18.90 14.84
C ARG A 121 8.30 17.57 14.08
N ALA A 122 7.77 17.56 12.85
CA ALA A 122 7.68 16.36 12.01
C ALA A 122 9.09 15.84 11.61
N GLN A 123 9.98 16.71 11.15
CA GLN A 123 11.35 16.32 10.79
C GLN A 123 12.13 15.80 12.00
N VAL A 124 12.00 16.45 13.16
CA VAL A 124 12.65 16.01 14.41
C VAL A 124 12.13 14.65 14.83
N GLN A 125 10.81 14.42 14.79
CA GLN A 125 10.22 13.12 15.11
C GLN A 125 10.75 12.02 14.17
N SER A 126 10.75 12.27 12.86
CA SER A 126 11.24 11.31 11.87
C SER A 126 12.71 10.96 12.08
N LEU A 127 13.57 11.97 12.25
CA LEU A 127 15.00 11.79 12.51
C LEU A 127 15.27 11.11 13.85
N SER A 128 14.53 11.47 14.90
CA SER A 128 14.61 10.81 16.20
C SER A 128 14.31 9.31 16.12
N LEU A 129 13.35 8.89 15.30
CA LEU A 129 13.07 7.47 15.07
C LEU A 129 14.23 6.78 14.34
N THR A 130 14.79 7.42 13.30
CA THR A 130 15.99 6.90 12.62
C THR A 130 17.18 6.77 13.56
N PHE A 131 17.33 7.68 14.53
CA PHE A 131 18.39 7.63 15.55
C PHE A 131 18.09 6.72 16.74
N GLY A 132 16.89 6.14 16.80
CA GLY A 132 16.49 5.27 17.91
C GLY A 132 16.27 6.00 19.24
N SER A 133 15.80 7.25 19.21
CA SER A 133 15.54 8.04 20.43
C SER A 133 14.56 7.33 21.36
N ALA A 134 14.98 7.17 22.62
CA ALA A 134 14.12 6.61 23.67
C ALA A 134 12.87 7.47 23.91
N GLY A 135 12.98 8.80 23.77
CA GLY A 135 11.87 9.73 23.94
C GLY A 135 10.81 9.57 22.85
N ALA A 136 11.23 9.54 21.58
CA ALA A 136 10.34 9.32 20.44
C ALA A 136 9.66 7.94 20.51
N LEU A 137 10.41 6.89 20.80
CA LEU A 137 9.87 5.53 20.95
C LEU A 137 8.88 5.44 22.13
N ALA A 138 9.17 6.10 23.26
CA ALA A 138 8.24 6.17 24.39
C ALA A 138 6.94 6.91 24.04
N ALA A 139 7.02 8.02 23.30
CA ALA A 139 5.84 8.76 22.85
C ALA A 139 4.96 7.91 21.91
N LEU A 140 5.57 7.20 20.95
CA LEU A 140 4.83 6.28 20.07
C LEU A 140 4.18 5.13 20.85
N LYS A 141 4.89 4.53 21.82
CA LYS A 141 4.32 3.48 22.68
C LYS A 141 3.11 4.00 23.47
N LYS A 142 3.17 5.23 23.96
CA LYS A 142 2.05 5.88 24.62
C LYS A 142 0.87 6.05 23.67
N THR A 143 1.09 6.59 22.46
CA THR A 143 0.03 6.74 21.44
C THR A 143 -0.57 5.40 21.06
N LEU A 144 0.24 4.37 20.84
CA LEU A 144 -0.22 3.02 20.48
C LEU A 144 -1.19 2.43 21.52
N MET A 145 -0.86 2.61 22.80
CA MET A 145 -1.64 2.08 23.93
C MET A 145 -2.79 2.99 24.37
N ASP A 146 -2.88 4.21 23.85
CA ASP A 146 -3.97 5.15 24.17
C ASP A 146 -5.24 4.78 23.41
N LYS A 147 -6.20 4.16 24.11
CA LYS A 147 -7.50 3.77 23.54
C LYS A 147 -8.39 4.95 23.15
N THR A 148 -8.06 6.16 23.57
CA THR A 148 -8.78 7.39 23.21
C THR A 148 -8.18 8.09 21.99
N ALA A 149 -6.98 7.69 21.57
CA ALA A 149 -6.36 8.19 20.36
C ALA A 149 -7.07 7.67 19.10
N GLU A 150 -7.02 8.46 18.04
CA GLU A 150 -7.57 8.11 16.74
C GLU A 150 -6.89 6.84 16.19
N VAL A 151 -7.69 5.91 15.62
CA VAL A 151 -7.21 4.58 15.22
C VAL A 151 -6.09 4.67 14.17
N GLY A 152 -6.17 5.62 13.24
CA GLY A 152 -5.10 5.90 12.27
C GLY A 152 -3.79 6.27 12.95
N ALA A 153 -3.81 7.19 13.92
CA ALA A 153 -2.64 7.55 14.71
C ALA A 153 -2.03 6.35 15.47
N ARG A 154 -2.88 5.47 16.06
CA ARG A 154 -2.41 4.24 16.73
C ARG A 154 -1.73 3.27 15.77
N LYS A 155 -2.29 3.08 14.57
CA LYS A 155 -1.71 2.23 13.52
C LYS A 155 -0.36 2.77 13.01
N THR A 156 -0.28 4.08 12.76
CA THR A 156 0.99 4.74 12.40
C THR A 156 2.06 4.55 13.48
N ALA A 157 1.67 4.62 14.76
CA ALA A 157 2.59 4.38 15.87
C ALA A 157 3.07 2.93 15.92
N TYR A 158 2.17 1.97 15.72
CA TYR A 158 2.51 0.55 15.56
C TYR A 158 3.53 0.31 14.43
N GLU A 159 3.26 0.82 13.23
CA GLU A 159 4.13 0.65 12.06
C GLU A 159 5.52 1.25 12.31
N SER A 160 5.56 2.44 12.93
CA SER A 160 6.81 3.13 13.27
C SER A 160 7.65 2.34 14.28
N LEU A 161 7.03 1.80 15.34
CA LEU A 161 7.70 0.99 16.35
C LEU A 161 8.19 -0.35 15.78
N LEU A 162 7.40 -0.97 14.91
CA LEU A 162 7.74 -2.24 14.25
C LEU A 162 8.94 -2.06 13.31
N ASN A 163 8.92 -0.99 12.50
CA ASN A 163 10.01 -0.65 11.59
C ASN A 163 11.30 -0.30 12.34
N ALA A 164 11.19 0.35 13.49
CA ALA A 164 12.31 0.65 14.38
C ALA A 164 12.81 -0.57 15.17
N LYS A 165 12.11 -1.72 15.10
CA LYS A 165 12.35 -2.92 15.90
C LYS A 165 12.46 -2.61 17.40
N ASP A 166 11.56 -1.75 17.92
CA ASP A 166 11.58 -1.36 19.34
C ASP A 166 11.49 -2.61 20.23
N PRO A 167 12.44 -2.84 21.15
CA PRO A 167 12.49 -4.06 21.95
C PRO A 167 11.32 -4.20 22.93
N GLY A 168 10.62 -3.10 23.26
CA GLY A 168 9.45 -3.10 24.12
C GLY A 168 8.14 -3.39 23.39
N LEU A 169 8.11 -3.32 22.06
CA LEU A 169 6.87 -3.47 21.28
C LEU A 169 6.28 -4.88 21.42
N GLY A 170 7.11 -5.93 21.44
CA GLY A 170 6.62 -7.32 21.53
C GLY A 170 5.69 -7.55 22.72
N ALA A 171 6.02 -7.02 23.90
CA ALA A 171 5.18 -7.12 25.09
C ALA A 171 3.85 -6.35 24.93
N LEU A 172 3.87 -5.18 24.28
CA LEU A 172 2.65 -4.42 24.00
C LEU A 172 1.76 -5.14 22.98
N LEU A 173 2.33 -5.75 21.95
CA LEU A 173 1.56 -6.52 20.96
C LEU A 173 0.86 -7.72 21.60
N GLN A 174 1.48 -8.37 22.60
CA GLN A 174 0.85 -9.46 23.35
C GLN A 174 -0.42 -9.00 24.09
N GLU A 175 -0.50 -7.74 24.51
CA GLU A 175 -1.72 -7.16 25.08
C GLU A 175 -2.73 -6.76 23.99
N LEU A 176 -2.23 -6.18 22.89
CA LEU A 176 -3.04 -5.67 21.78
C LEU A 176 -3.69 -6.76 20.92
N VAL A 177 -3.35 -8.04 21.07
CA VAL A 177 -4.12 -9.13 20.45
C VAL A 177 -5.58 -9.17 20.91
N ARG A 178 -5.92 -8.46 22.00
CA ARG A 178 -7.30 -8.29 22.52
C ARG A 178 -7.94 -6.96 22.10
N ASP A 179 -7.22 -6.10 21.41
CA ASP A 179 -7.71 -4.79 20.99
C ASP A 179 -8.44 -4.91 19.64
N PRO A 180 -9.73 -4.58 19.54
CA PRO A 180 -10.50 -4.81 18.31
C PRO A 180 -9.96 -4.02 17.10
N ASP A 181 -9.35 -2.85 17.32
CA ASP A 181 -8.88 -1.98 16.24
C ASP A 181 -7.49 -2.40 15.73
N LEU A 182 -6.72 -3.10 16.55
CA LEU A 182 -5.32 -3.48 16.29
C LEU A 182 -5.07 -4.99 16.32
N GLN A 183 -6.08 -5.84 16.52
CA GLN A 183 -5.94 -7.29 16.70
C GLN A 183 -5.13 -7.95 15.56
N GLY A 184 -5.49 -7.70 14.30
CA GLY A 184 -4.75 -8.25 13.15
C GLY A 184 -3.29 -7.77 13.09
N SER A 185 -3.07 -6.46 13.25
CA SER A 185 -1.72 -5.86 13.30
C SER A 185 -0.87 -6.43 14.43
N ALA A 186 -1.47 -6.65 15.61
CA ALA A 186 -0.78 -7.25 16.75
C ALA A 186 -0.38 -8.70 16.48
N LEU A 187 -1.30 -9.51 15.95
CA LEU A 187 -1.05 -10.91 15.63
C LEU A 187 0.11 -11.08 14.64
N LEU A 188 0.12 -10.32 13.55
CA LEU A 188 1.22 -10.35 12.56
C LEU A 188 2.52 -9.77 13.12
N GLY A 189 2.45 -8.63 13.81
CA GLY A 189 3.62 -7.94 14.33
C GLY A 189 4.42 -8.77 15.35
N LEU A 190 3.75 -9.65 16.10
CA LEU A 190 4.39 -10.56 17.06
C LEU A 190 5.41 -11.50 16.40
N ALA A 191 5.29 -11.78 15.10
CA ALA A 191 6.29 -12.56 14.39
C ALA A 191 7.68 -11.89 14.42
N ALA A 192 7.76 -10.55 14.52
CA ALA A 192 9.05 -9.85 14.55
C ALA A 192 9.84 -10.02 15.86
N TYR A 193 9.22 -10.52 16.93
CA TYR A 193 9.83 -10.56 18.27
C TYR A 193 9.90 -11.98 18.80
N GLU A 194 11.10 -12.50 19.09
CA GLU A 194 11.27 -13.81 19.71
C GLU A 194 11.03 -13.73 21.22
N ASP A 195 9.76 -13.83 21.62
CA ASP A 195 9.34 -13.88 23.02
C ASP A 195 8.58 -15.18 23.31
N PRO A 196 9.02 -16.01 24.28
CA PRO A 196 8.30 -17.22 24.71
C PRO A 196 6.86 -16.98 25.17
N LYS A 197 6.48 -15.74 25.51
CA LYS A 197 5.10 -15.35 25.87
C LYS A 197 4.19 -15.15 24.67
N THR A 198 4.73 -15.05 23.45
CA THR A 198 3.94 -14.85 22.23
C THR A 198 2.96 -15.99 21.99
N PRO A 199 3.37 -17.29 21.96
CA PRO A 199 2.42 -18.38 21.74
C PRO A 199 1.27 -18.46 22.76
N PRO A 200 1.51 -18.41 24.09
CA PRO A 200 0.40 -18.45 25.03
C PRO A 200 -0.52 -17.22 24.93
N ALA A 201 0.00 -16.03 24.59
CA ALA A 201 -0.83 -14.84 24.37
C ALA A 201 -1.79 -15.01 23.18
N ILE A 202 -1.31 -15.54 22.05
CA ILE A 202 -2.12 -15.81 20.86
C ILE A 202 -3.13 -16.94 21.14
N LEU A 203 -2.68 -18.06 21.71
CA LEU A 203 -3.53 -19.22 21.97
C LEU A 203 -4.66 -18.92 22.96
N ALA A 204 -4.43 -18.01 23.92
CA ALA A 204 -5.44 -17.59 24.89
C ALA A 204 -6.66 -16.87 24.26
N VAL A 205 -6.48 -16.24 23.09
CA VAL A 205 -7.56 -15.53 22.38
C VAL A 205 -8.05 -16.28 21.14
N TYR A 206 -7.39 -17.38 20.76
CA TYR A 206 -7.62 -18.08 19.48
C TYR A 206 -9.09 -18.45 19.23
N GLY A 207 -9.79 -18.94 20.26
CA GLY A 207 -11.19 -19.36 20.16
C GLY A 207 -12.17 -18.22 19.80
N SER A 208 -11.82 -16.97 20.10
CA SER A 208 -12.63 -15.78 19.81
C SER A 208 -12.24 -15.05 18.53
N LEU A 209 -11.19 -15.50 17.84
CA LEU A 209 -10.70 -14.84 16.63
C LEU A 209 -11.65 -15.09 15.45
N THR A 210 -11.76 -14.10 14.56
CA THR A 210 -12.38 -14.27 13.24
C THR A 210 -11.52 -15.21 12.38
N ASP A 211 -12.07 -15.75 11.29
CA ASP A 211 -11.29 -16.62 10.40
C ASP A 211 -10.08 -15.92 9.78
N ALA A 212 -10.17 -14.60 9.56
CA ALA A 212 -9.03 -13.79 9.12
C ALA A 212 -7.94 -13.73 10.21
N HIS A 213 -8.30 -13.36 11.43
CA HIS A 213 -7.33 -13.27 12.53
C HIS A 213 -6.78 -14.63 12.97
N LYS A 214 -7.54 -15.74 12.82
CA LYS A 214 -7.00 -17.09 13.03
C LYS A 214 -5.87 -17.40 12.05
N ARG A 215 -6.02 -17.00 10.77
CA ARG A 215 -4.93 -17.14 9.80
C ARG A 215 -3.71 -16.33 10.22
N ASP A 216 -3.88 -15.07 10.59
CA ASP A 216 -2.78 -14.21 11.05
C ASP A 216 -2.05 -14.81 12.26
N ALA A 217 -2.82 -15.28 13.26
CA ALA A 217 -2.31 -15.97 14.44
C ALA A 217 -1.48 -17.21 14.09
N LEU A 218 -2.00 -18.08 13.21
CA LEU A 218 -1.32 -19.30 12.81
C LEU A 218 -0.04 -19.02 12.02
N ASN A 219 -0.06 -18.06 11.08
CA ASN A 219 1.12 -17.64 10.33
C ASN A 219 2.25 -17.16 11.28
N THR A 220 1.90 -16.40 12.31
CA THR A 220 2.86 -16.00 13.35
C THR A 220 3.39 -17.20 14.11
N LEU A 221 2.54 -18.13 14.52
CA LEU A 221 2.92 -19.30 15.32
C LEU A 221 3.82 -20.29 14.55
N VAL A 222 3.68 -20.40 13.23
CA VAL A 222 4.53 -21.29 12.41
C VAL A 222 5.82 -20.62 11.93
N SER A 223 6.03 -19.34 12.21
CA SER A 223 7.18 -18.57 11.71
C SER A 223 8.55 -18.98 12.27
N ARG A 224 8.58 -19.65 13.44
CA ARG A 224 9.82 -20.10 14.10
C ARG A 224 9.60 -21.27 15.05
N ILE A 225 10.67 -22.01 15.33
CA ILE A 225 10.66 -23.24 16.13
C ILE A 225 10.08 -23.04 17.55
N PRO A 226 10.47 -22.01 18.32
CA PRO A 226 9.93 -21.82 19.68
C PRO A 226 8.42 -21.59 19.71
N PHE A 227 7.82 -21.13 18.60
CA PHE A 227 6.40 -20.82 18.49
C PHE A 227 5.59 -22.01 17.97
N ALA A 228 6.19 -22.76 17.06
CA ALA A 228 5.60 -23.92 16.44
C ALA A 228 5.33 -25.07 17.44
N LYS A 229 6.22 -25.30 18.41
CA LYS A 229 6.05 -26.35 19.42
C LYS A 229 4.76 -26.16 20.25
N PRO A 230 4.50 -24.99 20.87
CA PRO A 230 3.22 -24.72 21.56
C PRO A 230 1.98 -24.84 20.66
N LEU A 231 2.06 -24.42 19.39
CA LEU A 231 0.95 -24.58 18.45
C LEU A 231 0.60 -26.05 18.24
N LEU A 232 1.59 -26.91 17.94
CA LEU A 232 1.35 -28.32 17.69
C LEU A 232 0.81 -29.05 18.93
N ALA A 233 1.25 -28.66 20.13
CA ALA A 233 0.68 -29.12 21.39
C ALA A 233 -0.79 -28.69 21.53
N ALA A 234 -1.12 -27.44 21.21
CA ALA A 234 -2.50 -26.93 21.25
C ALA A 234 -3.41 -27.60 20.22
N VAL A 235 -2.89 -27.98 19.05
CA VAL A 235 -3.63 -28.77 18.06
C VAL A 235 -3.86 -30.20 18.56
N SER A 236 -2.84 -30.82 19.17
CA SER A 236 -2.96 -32.16 19.76
C SER A 236 -3.96 -32.20 20.91
N ALA A 237 -4.01 -31.15 21.73
CA ALA A 237 -4.97 -30.99 22.82
C ALA A 237 -6.39 -30.59 22.36
N GLY A 238 -6.58 -30.26 21.08
CA GLY A 238 -7.87 -29.85 20.52
C GLY A 238 -8.26 -28.39 20.81
N THR A 239 -7.39 -27.59 21.44
CA THR A 239 -7.60 -26.14 21.64
C THR A 239 -7.58 -25.39 20.32
N VAL A 240 -6.71 -25.81 19.39
CA VAL A 240 -6.74 -25.38 17.99
C VAL A 240 -7.30 -26.53 17.15
N PRO A 241 -8.42 -26.34 16.43
CA PRO A 241 -8.96 -27.37 15.56
C PRO A 241 -7.94 -27.84 14.52
N LYS A 242 -7.78 -29.16 14.35
CA LYS A 242 -6.87 -29.73 13.33
C LYS A 242 -7.11 -29.16 11.93
N LYS A 243 -8.37 -28.93 11.55
CA LYS A 243 -8.76 -28.37 10.25
C LYS A 243 -8.19 -26.96 9.99
N ASP A 244 -7.83 -26.22 11.03
CA ASP A 244 -7.27 -24.87 10.91
C ASP A 244 -5.78 -24.93 10.55
N LEU A 245 -5.09 -26.02 10.88
CA LEU A 245 -3.70 -26.27 10.48
C LEU A 245 -3.68 -26.68 9.00
N THR A 246 -3.75 -25.74 8.08
CA THR A 246 -3.78 -26.04 6.64
C THR A 246 -2.46 -26.68 6.16
N ALA A 247 -2.51 -27.35 4.99
CA ALA A 247 -1.32 -27.92 4.37
C ALA A 247 -0.21 -26.87 4.11
N GLU A 248 -0.59 -25.60 3.88
CA GLU A 248 0.35 -24.47 3.81
C GLU A 248 1.15 -24.30 5.09
N LEU A 249 0.44 -24.22 6.23
CA LEU A 249 1.06 -24.03 7.54
C LEU A 249 1.93 -25.23 7.91
N VAL A 250 1.51 -26.45 7.56
CA VAL A 250 2.32 -27.66 7.72
C VAL A 250 3.60 -27.58 6.90
N ARG A 251 3.54 -27.06 5.68
CA ARG A 251 4.73 -26.88 4.84
C ARG A 251 5.69 -25.84 5.44
N GLN A 252 5.17 -24.71 5.92
CA GLN A 252 5.97 -23.71 6.61
C GLN A 252 6.65 -24.29 7.85
N LEU A 253 5.93 -25.08 8.65
CA LEU A 253 6.51 -25.80 9.79
C LEU A 253 7.63 -26.75 9.38
N ARG A 254 7.48 -27.48 8.26
CA ARG A 254 8.53 -28.35 7.73
C ARG A 254 9.76 -27.58 7.24
N ASN A 255 9.54 -26.38 6.70
CA ASN A 255 10.60 -25.48 6.24
C ASN A 255 11.43 -24.89 7.38
N LEU A 256 10.99 -25.02 8.64
CA LEU A 256 11.83 -24.74 9.82
C LEU A 256 12.99 -25.75 9.97
N LYS A 257 13.03 -26.82 9.16
CA LYS A 257 14.11 -27.83 9.09
C LYS A 257 14.47 -28.44 10.45
N ASN A 258 13.49 -28.54 11.36
CA ASN A 258 13.68 -29.12 12.68
C ASN A 258 13.21 -30.59 12.70
N ALA A 259 14.15 -31.53 12.85
CA ALA A 259 13.87 -32.96 12.74
C ALA A 259 12.91 -33.47 13.84
N GLU A 260 13.02 -32.94 15.06
CA GLU A 260 12.12 -33.28 16.16
C GLU A 260 10.69 -32.84 15.84
N LEU A 261 10.52 -31.59 15.39
CA LEU A 261 9.24 -31.02 15.02
C LEU A 261 8.59 -31.77 13.85
N ASN A 262 9.38 -32.11 12.83
CA ASN A 262 8.92 -32.85 11.65
C ASN A 262 8.44 -34.27 11.98
N ASN A 263 9.28 -35.04 12.69
CA ASN A 263 9.05 -36.47 12.87
C ASN A 263 8.14 -36.79 14.08
N GLN A 264 8.13 -35.93 15.10
CA GLN A 264 7.39 -36.21 16.34
C GLN A 264 6.11 -35.41 16.48
N GLU A 265 6.00 -34.21 15.93
CA GLU A 265 4.85 -33.35 16.22
C GLU A 265 3.97 -33.15 14.98
N ILE A 266 4.55 -32.85 13.82
CA ILE A 266 3.79 -32.72 12.57
C ILE A 266 3.22 -34.08 12.13
N GLU A 267 4.04 -35.14 12.07
CA GLU A 267 3.58 -36.46 11.63
C GLU A 267 2.51 -37.06 12.55
N LYS A 268 2.55 -36.81 13.86
CA LYS A 268 1.50 -37.26 14.79
C LYS A 268 0.17 -36.51 14.60
N VAL A 269 0.24 -35.21 14.31
CA VAL A 269 -0.95 -34.36 14.17
C VAL A 269 -1.58 -34.51 12.79
N TRP A 270 -0.76 -34.60 11.74
CA TRP A 270 -1.15 -34.49 10.33
C TRP A 270 -0.94 -35.76 9.48
N GLY A 271 -0.11 -36.70 9.94
CA GLY A 271 0.22 -37.93 9.19
C GLY A 271 1.35 -37.78 8.18
N VAL A 272 1.85 -38.93 7.69
CA VAL A 272 2.91 -39.01 6.67
C VAL A 272 2.30 -38.86 5.28
N MET A 273 2.13 -37.63 4.81
CA MET A 273 1.78 -37.38 3.40
C MET A 273 3.04 -37.45 2.53
N ARG A 274 3.27 -38.61 1.91
CA ARG A 274 3.97 -38.74 0.64
C ARG A 274 3.08 -39.57 -0.28
N GLU A 275 2.18 -38.91 -0.99
CA GLU A 275 1.42 -39.55 -2.06
C GLU A 275 2.34 -39.77 -3.26
N THR A 276 2.42 -40.99 -3.77
CA THR A 276 3.17 -41.27 -4.99
C THR A 276 2.41 -40.74 -6.20
N ALA A 277 3.09 -40.52 -7.34
CA ALA A 277 2.42 -40.16 -8.59
C ALA A 277 1.30 -41.16 -8.97
N ALA A 278 1.47 -42.45 -8.62
CA ALA A 278 0.45 -43.47 -8.82
C ALA A 278 -0.78 -43.28 -7.91
N ASP A 279 -0.60 -42.81 -6.68
CA ASP A 279 -1.71 -42.52 -5.76
C ASP A 279 -2.47 -41.28 -6.19
N LYS A 280 -1.77 -40.24 -6.66
CA LYS A 280 -2.40 -39.04 -7.23
C LYS A 280 -3.25 -39.37 -8.46
N GLN A 281 -2.78 -40.29 -9.32
CA GLN A 281 -3.56 -40.74 -10.47
C GLN A 281 -4.85 -41.46 -10.05
N LYS A 282 -4.82 -42.27 -8.98
CA LYS A 282 -6.03 -42.90 -8.43
C LYS A 282 -7.00 -41.86 -7.88
N GLU A 283 -6.52 -40.84 -7.19
CA GLU A 283 -7.35 -39.74 -6.68
C GLU A 283 -7.96 -38.92 -7.82
N ILE A 284 -7.22 -38.61 -8.89
CA ILE A 284 -7.78 -37.99 -10.10
C ILE A 284 -8.95 -38.81 -10.63
N VAL A 285 -8.78 -40.14 -10.75
CA VAL A 285 -9.86 -41.04 -11.20
C VAL A 285 -11.05 -41.00 -10.24
N ARG A 286 -10.82 -41.01 -8.92
CA ARG A 286 -11.87 -40.92 -7.90
C ARG A 286 -12.66 -39.61 -8.01
N TYR A 287 -11.99 -38.45 -8.08
CA TYR A 287 -12.68 -37.16 -8.18
C TYR A 287 -13.41 -36.98 -9.51
N LYS A 288 -12.93 -37.59 -10.61
CA LYS A 288 -13.70 -37.69 -11.86
C LYS A 288 -15.01 -38.45 -11.67
N HIS A 289 -15.00 -39.56 -10.91
CA HIS A 289 -16.21 -40.31 -10.61
C HIS A 289 -17.17 -39.49 -9.74
N ILE A 290 -16.67 -38.83 -8.68
CA ILE A 290 -17.47 -37.94 -7.82
C ILE A 290 -18.14 -36.84 -8.65
N TYR A 291 -17.40 -36.21 -9.56
CA TYR A 291 -17.94 -35.18 -10.44
C TYR A 291 -19.01 -35.71 -11.40
N LYS A 292 -18.75 -36.84 -12.07
CA LYS A 292 -19.68 -37.46 -13.02
C LYS A 292 -20.95 -37.99 -12.36
N ALA A 293 -20.90 -38.38 -11.09
CA ALA A 293 -22.06 -38.88 -10.35
C ALA A 293 -23.19 -37.83 -10.23
N GLY A 294 -22.90 -36.54 -10.41
CA GLY A 294 -23.90 -35.47 -10.43
C GLY A 294 -24.71 -35.34 -11.73
N GLY A 295 -24.43 -36.16 -12.75
CA GLY A 295 -25.24 -36.21 -13.97
C GLY A 295 -25.14 -34.94 -14.83
N SER A 296 -26.29 -34.45 -15.35
CA SER A 296 -26.37 -33.28 -16.24
C SER A 296 -26.19 -31.94 -15.53
N GLN A 297 -26.32 -31.91 -14.19
CA GLN A 297 -26.04 -30.75 -13.36
C GLN A 297 -25.09 -31.16 -12.23
N PRO A 298 -23.78 -31.27 -12.52
CA PRO A 298 -22.81 -31.84 -11.60
C PRO A 298 -22.75 -31.12 -10.25
N GLY A 299 -23.02 -29.82 -10.18
CA GLY A 299 -23.01 -29.06 -8.93
C GLY A 299 -23.72 -27.71 -9.05
N ASP A 300 -23.68 -26.95 -7.96
CA ASP A 300 -24.21 -25.59 -7.85
C ASP A 300 -23.08 -24.56 -7.98
N ALA A 301 -23.19 -23.66 -8.97
CA ALA A 301 -22.14 -22.67 -9.24
C ALA A 301 -22.05 -21.57 -8.16
N SER A 302 -23.15 -21.22 -7.51
CA SER A 302 -23.19 -20.22 -6.43
C SER A 302 -22.49 -20.77 -5.18
N ARG A 303 -22.79 -22.01 -4.80
CA ARG A 303 -22.05 -22.72 -3.73
C ARG A 303 -20.60 -22.93 -4.11
N GLY A 304 -20.32 -23.28 -5.37
CA GLY A 304 -18.97 -23.42 -5.89
C GLY A 304 -18.15 -22.13 -5.79
N ARG A 305 -18.76 -20.97 -6.05
CA ARG A 305 -18.12 -19.65 -5.86
C ARG A 305 -17.74 -19.41 -4.41
N PHE A 306 -18.60 -19.78 -3.45
CA PHE A 306 -18.28 -19.68 -2.04
C PHE A 306 -17.10 -20.57 -1.64
N LEU A 307 -17.06 -21.82 -2.13
CA LEU A 307 -15.94 -22.72 -1.88
C LEU A 307 -14.64 -22.22 -2.52
N PHE A 308 -14.71 -21.65 -3.72
CA PHE A 308 -13.58 -20.97 -4.35
C PHE A 308 -13.07 -19.80 -3.49
N ALA A 309 -13.98 -18.94 -3.01
CA ALA A 309 -13.63 -17.81 -2.15
C ALA A 309 -12.87 -18.24 -0.89
N ARG A 310 -13.28 -19.37 -0.30
CA ARG A 310 -12.67 -19.92 0.91
C ARG A 310 -11.31 -20.60 0.67
N THR A 311 -11.15 -21.29 -0.46
CA THR A 311 -10.03 -22.23 -0.65
C THR A 311 -9.01 -21.77 -1.69
N CYS A 312 -9.45 -21.09 -2.74
CA CYS A 312 -8.60 -20.80 -3.91
C CYS A 312 -8.39 -19.29 -4.12
N GLN A 313 -9.36 -18.45 -3.76
CA GLN A 313 -9.38 -17.02 -4.06
C GLN A 313 -8.25 -16.24 -3.40
N GLN A 314 -7.74 -16.68 -2.25
CA GLN A 314 -6.60 -16.01 -1.61
C GLN A 314 -5.38 -15.97 -2.55
N CYS A 315 -5.18 -17.03 -3.32
CA CYS A 315 -4.03 -17.15 -4.21
C CYS A 315 -4.37 -16.81 -5.66
N HIS A 316 -5.54 -17.23 -6.13
CA HIS A 316 -5.90 -17.19 -7.54
C HIS A 316 -6.98 -16.15 -7.84
N THR A 317 -6.85 -15.53 -9.01
CA THR A 317 -7.91 -14.70 -9.61
C THR A 317 -8.82 -15.60 -10.45
N LEU A 318 -10.13 -15.39 -10.38
CA LEU A 318 -11.12 -16.00 -11.28
C LEU A 318 -12.26 -15.01 -11.53
N PHE A 319 -12.49 -14.67 -12.80
CA PHE A 319 -13.38 -13.60 -13.24
C PHE A 319 -13.08 -12.27 -12.55
N ASP A 320 -11.80 -11.86 -12.61
CA ASP A 320 -11.28 -10.62 -12.02
C ASP A 320 -11.40 -10.51 -10.48
N VAL A 321 -11.80 -11.60 -9.81
CA VAL A 321 -11.93 -11.67 -8.35
C VAL A 321 -10.91 -12.64 -7.77
N GLY A 322 -10.05 -12.14 -6.87
CA GLY A 322 -9.14 -12.95 -6.06
C GLY A 322 -7.71 -12.41 -5.98
N GLY A 323 -6.80 -13.25 -5.51
CA GLY A 323 -5.40 -12.93 -5.30
C GLY A 323 -4.55 -13.08 -6.54
N LYS A 324 -3.34 -12.50 -6.50
CA LYS A 324 -2.33 -12.54 -7.57
C LYS A 324 -1.07 -13.30 -7.16
N VAL A 325 -1.21 -14.20 -6.18
CA VAL A 325 -0.11 -15.06 -5.70
C VAL A 325 0.10 -16.20 -6.69
N GLY A 326 -0.97 -16.90 -7.05
CA GLY A 326 -1.01 -17.89 -8.11
C GLY A 326 -1.49 -17.31 -9.45
N PRO A 327 -1.48 -18.11 -10.53
CA PRO A 327 -1.97 -17.69 -11.84
C PRO A 327 -3.45 -17.31 -11.84
N ASP A 328 -3.81 -16.39 -12.73
CA ASP A 328 -5.20 -16.09 -13.06
C ASP A 328 -5.83 -17.31 -13.75
N LEU A 329 -6.96 -17.76 -13.21
CA LEU A 329 -7.68 -18.93 -13.69
C LEU A 329 -8.70 -18.57 -14.77
N THR A 330 -9.09 -17.31 -14.96
CA THR A 330 -10.21 -16.88 -15.83
C THR A 330 -10.10 -17.41 -17.26
N GLY A 331 -8.89 -17.40 -17.83
CA GLY A 331 -8.57 -17.89 -19.18
C GLY A 331 -7.81 -19.23 -19.23
N SER A 332 -7.64 -19.91 -18.09
CA SER A 332 -6.96 -21.21 -18.05
C SER A 332 -7.77 -22.29 -18.78
N ASN A 333 -7.14 -23.43 -19.13
CA ASN A 333 -7.83 -24.62 -19.72
C ASN A 333 -8.78 -25.32 -18.72
N ARG A 334 -9.40 -24.57 -17.81
CA ARG A 334 -10.22 -25.03 -16.70
C ARG A 334 -11.51 -25.71 -17.12
N GLY A 335 -11.97 -25.54 -18.37
CA GLY A 335 -13.10 -26.31 -18.90
C GLY A 335 -12.79 -27.82 -18.97
N ASP A 336 -11.52 -28.17 -19.11
CA ASP A 336 -11.03 -29.54 -19.07
C ASP A 336 -10.85 -30.02 -17.62
N LEU A 337 -11.64 -31.02 -17.24
CA LEU A 337 -11.64 -31.60 -15.90
C LEU A 337 -10.31 -32.32 -15.59
N ASP A 338 -9.64 -32.87 -16.59
CA ASP A 338 -8.39 -33.60 -16.42
C ASP A 338 -7.27 -32.63 -16.09
N TYR A 339 -7.18 -31.56 -16.87
CA TYR A 339 -6.26 -30.46 -16.63
C TYR A 339 -6.48 -29.84 -15.24
N LEU A 340 -7.74 -29.56 -14.87
CA LEU A 340 -8.06 -28.95 -13.59
C LEU A 340 -7.66 -29.85 -12.41
N LEU A 341 -8.03 -31.13 -12.44
CA LEU A 341 -7.72 -32.08 -11.37
C LEU A 341 -6.22 -32.36 -11.27
N GLN A 342 -5.50 -32.41 -12.39
CA GLN A 342 -4.05 -32.59 -12.39
C GLN A 342 -3.35 -31.43 -11.66
N ASN A 343 -3.72 -30.19 -11.94
CA ASN A 343 -3.13 -29.03 -11.28
C ASN A 343 -3.55 -28.90 -9.81
N ILE A 344 -4.76 -29.31 -9.44
CA ILE A 344 -5.24 -29.25 -8.04
C ILE A 344 -4.63 -30.36 -7.17
N LEU A 345 -4.53 -31.58 -7.69
CA LEU A 345 -4.08 -32.76 -6.93
C LEU A 345 -2.57 -32.96 -7.02
N ASP A 346 -1.92 -32.46 -8.08
CA ASP A 346 -0.48 -32.51 -8.26
C ASP A 346 0.11 -31.14 -8.65
N PRO A 347 0.00 -30.11 -7.77
CA PRO A 347 0.52 -28.77 -8.05
C PRO A 347 2.04 -28.71 -8.22
N ASN A 348 2.75 -29.78 -7.85
CA ASN A 348 4.20 -29.89 -7.94
C ASN A 348 4.67 -30.52 -9.27
N ALA A 349 3.77 -31.08 -10.08
CA ALA A 349 4.14 -31.74 -11.34
C ALA A 349 4.73 -30.78 -12.37
N VAL A 350 4.16 -29.58 -12.47
CA VAL A 350 4.62 -28.52 -13.39
C VAL A 350 4.47 -27.17 -12.70
N ILE A 351 5.59 -26.52 -12.39
CA ILE A 351 5.62 -25.21 -11.75
C ILE A 351 6.20 -24.20 -12.75
N PRO A 352 5.41 -23.24 -13.25
CA PRO A 352 5.94 -22.19 -14.11
C PRO A 352 6.97 -21.33 -13.35
N ASN A 353 7.98 -20.83 -14.06
CA ASN A 353 9.09 -20.09 -13.45
C ASN A 353 8.62 -18.87 -12.63
N ASP A 354 7.58 -18.17 -13.10
CA ASP A 354 7.03 -16.96 -12.45
C ASP A 354 6.34 -17.24 -11.11
N TYR A 355 6.07 -18.52 -10.79
CA TYR A 355 5.38 -18.95 -9.57
C TYR A 355 6.23 -19.88 -8.71
N ARG A 356 7.53 -19.99 -8.98
CA ARG A 356 8.44 -20.77 -8.14
C ARG A 356 8.54 -20.16 -6.76
N ALA A 357 8.31 -20.99 -5.75
CA ALA A 357 8.45 -20.58 -4.37
C ALA A 357 9.93 -20.46 -4.01
N TRP A 358 10.23 -19.55 -3.10
CA TRP A 358 11.53 -19.32 -2.51
C TRP A 358 11.40 -19.40 -0.99
N ASN A 359 12.39 -19.99 -0.35
CA ASN A 359 12.54 -20.02 1.08
C ASN A 359 13.64 -19.03 1.47
N LEU A 360 13.26 -18.05 2.28
CA LEU A 360 14.11 -17.00 2.80
C LEU A 360 14.31 -17.23 4.30
N ASP A 361 15.53 -17.59 4.68
CA ASP A 361 15.95 -17.71 6.07
C ASP A 361 16.52 -16.35 6.51
N LEU A 362 16.01 -15.79 7.61
CA LEU A 362 16.47 -14.53 8.18
C LEU A 362 17.42 -14.76 9.35
N LYS A 363 18.31 -13.79 9.60
CA LYS A 363 19.27 -13.83 10.71
C LYS A 363 18.62 -13.83 12.09
N ASP A 364 17.36 -13.41 12.18
CA ASP A 364 16.54 -13.47 13.39
C ASP A 364 15.86 -14.84 13.61
N GLY A 365 16.23 -15.85 12.80
CA GLY A 365 15.74 -17.22 12.91
C GLY A 365 14.37 -17.47 12.28
N ARG A 366 13.72 -16.45 11.69
CA ARG A 366 12.50 -16.67 10.90
C ARG A 366 12.80 -17.34 9.57
N ALA A 367 11.89 -18.20 9.14
CA ALA A 367 11.84 -18.71 7.78
C ALA A 367 10.58 -18.20 7.09
N ILE A 368 10.73 -17.63 5.91
CA ILE A 368 9.63 -17.09 5.10
C ILE A 368 9.58 -17.86 3.79
N SER A 369 8.40 -18.34 3.40
CA SER A 369 8.17 -18.97 2.10
C SER A 369 7.26 -18.08 1.25
N GLY A 370 7.66 -17.80 0.01
CA GLY A 370 6.98 -16.85 -0.87
C GLY A 370 7.49 -16.87 -2.30
N ILE A 371 6.84 -16.12 -3.20
CA ILE A 371 7.35 -15.87 -4.55
C ILE A 371 8.27 -14.65 -4.51
N LEU A 372 9.48 -14.79 -5.04
CA LEU A 372 10.41 -13.68 -5.21
C LEU A 372 9.92 -12.76 -6.33
N LYS A 373 9.53 -11.52 -5.99
CA LYS A 373 9.09 -10.51 -6.97
C LYS A 373 10.23 -9.64 -7.48
N GLN A 374 11.11 -9.23 -6.57
CA GLN A 374 12.22 -8.34 -6.87
C GLN A 374 13.35 -8.60 -5.89
N GLN A 375 14.58 -8.49 -6.38
CA GLN A 375 15.78 -8.47 -5.56
C GLN A 375 16.74 -7.42 -6.12
N ASP A 376 17.25 -6.54 -5.26
CA ASP A 376 18.33 -5.60 -5.57
C ASP A 376 19.38 -5.62 -4.46
N ASP A 377 20.44 -4.81 -4.60
CA ASP A 377 21.56 -4.76 -3.65
C ASP A 377 21.13 -4.37 -2.22
N LYS A 378 19.94 -3.77 -2.05
CA LYS A 378 19.47 -3.25 -0.76
C LYS A 378 18.37 -4.12 -0.17
N THR A 379 17.50 -4.70 -0.98
CA THR A 379 16.26 -5.35 -0.53
C THR A 379 15.89 -6.60 -1.33
N VAL A 380 15.18 -7.50 -0.66
CA VAL A 380 14.49 -8.67 -1.22
C VAL A 380 12.99 -8.45 -1.03
N THR A 381 12.21 -8.48 -2.12
CA THR A 381 10.75 -8.38 -2.09
C THR A 381 10.12 -9.74 -2.34
N MET A 382 9.42 -10.25 -1.34
CA MET A 382 8.74 -11.55 -1.35
C MET A 382 7.23 -11.38 -1.25
N VAL A 383 6.47 -12.08 -2.09
CA VAL A 383 5.02 -12.21 -1.95
C VAL A 383 4.73 -13.54 -1.26
N THR A 384 4.23 -13.48 -0.03
CA THR A 384 3.76 -14.64 0.71
C THR A 384 2.29 -14.93 0.35
N ALA A 385 1.69 -15.95 0.96
CA ALA A 385 0.26 -16.19 0.81
C ALA A 385 -0.62 -15.04 1.33
N ASN A 386 -0.12 -14.20 2.25
CA ASN A 386 -0.93 -13.20 2.95
C ASN A 386 -0.54 -11.76 2.59
N GLU A 387 0.74 -11.51 2.37
CA GLU A 387 1.29 -10.15 2.27
C GLU A 387 2.54 -10.07 1.40
N THR A 388 2.88 -8.85 0.98
CA THR A 388 4.16 -8.54 0.31
C THR A 388 5.15 -7.99 1.34
N LEU A 389 6.28 -8.66 1.48
CA LEU A 389 7.35 -8.32 2.42
C LEU A 389 8.53 -7.70 1.67
N VAL A 390 9.00 -6.54 2.13
CA VAL A 390 10.25 -5.91 1.66
C VAL A 390 11.30 -5.99 2.76
N ILE A 391 12.30 -6.84 2.54
CA ILE A 391 13.26 -7.27 3.56
C ILE A 391 14.65 -6.74 3.19
N PRO A 392 15.32 -5.98 4.07
CA PRO A 392 16.69 -5.52 3.83
C PRO A 392 17.67 -6.69 3.64
N HIS A 393 18.58 -6.59 2.66
CA HIS A 393 19.53 -7.65 2.34
C HIS A 393 20.46 -8.00 3.51
N ASN A 394 20.73 -7.06 4.42
CA ASN A 394 21.54 -7.30 5.62
C ASN A 394 20.84 -8.17 6.69
N GLU A 395 19.51 -8.36 6.62
CA GLU A 395 18.73 -9.23 7.50
C GLU A 395 18.60 -10.66 6.96
N VAL A 396 18.88 -10.85 5.66
CA VAL A 396 18.81 -12.14 4.99
C VAL A 396 20.01 -13.01 5.41
N GLN A 397 19.73 -14.23 5.86
CA GLN A 397 20.73 -15.25 6.12
C GLN A 397 20.95 -16.12 4.89
N SER A 398 19.86 -16.62 4.29
CA SER A 398 19.93 -17.41 3.06
C SER A 398 18.65 -17.27 2.23
N LEU A 399 18.76 -17.41 0.92
CA LEU A 399 17.65 -17.41 -0.01
C LEU A 399 17.80 -18.62 -0.93
N THR A 400 16.82 -19.52 -0.92
CA THR A 400 16.88 -20.81 -1.63
C THR A 400 15.63 -21.05 -2.44
N GLU A 401 15.79 -21.50 -3.69
CA GLU A 401 14.68 -21.88 -4.55
C GLU A 401 14.03 -23.18 -4.06
N SER A 402 12.71 -23.19 -3.93
CA SER A 402 11.94 -24.36 -3.53
C SER A 402 11.69 -25.27 -4.73
N GLN A 403 11.81 -26.59 -4.51
CA GLN A 403 11.37 -27.60 -5.47
C GLN A 403 9.85 -27.86 -5.40
N LEU A 404 9.16 -27.19 -4.48
CA LEU A 404 7.73 -27.34 -4.24
C LEU A 404 6.99 -26.05 -4.60
N SER A 405 5.79 -26.22 -5.15
CA SER A 405 4.82 -25.17 -5.45
C SER A 405 4.32 -24.50 -4.18
N MET A 406 3.93 -23.22 -4.28
CA MET A 406 3.18 -22.58 -3.21
C MET A 406 1.76 -23.10 -3.08
N MET A 407 1.19 -23.67 -4.15
CA MET A 407 -0.14 -24.28 -4.08
C MET A 407 -0.08 -25.55 -3.21
N PRO A 408 -0.88 -25.65 -2.13
CA PRO A 408 -0.86 -26.79 -1.23
C PRO A 408 -1.53 -28.03 -1.85
N GLU A 409 -1.07 -29.22 -1.44
CA GLU A 409 -1.71 -30.50 -1.77
C GLU A 409 -2.89 -30.79 -0.81
N GLY A 410 -3.78 -31.71 -1.19
CA GLY A 410 -4.88 -32.18 -0.33
C GLY A 410 -6.07 -31.22 -0.19
N LEU A 411 -6.13 -30.14 -1.00
CA LEU A 411 -7.19 -29.12 -0.96
C LEU A 411 -8.62 -29.68 -1.06
N LEU A 412 -8.81 -30.79 -1.79
CA LEU A 412 -10.12 -31.41 -1.97
C LEU A 412 -10.49 -32.40 -0.86
N GLN A 413 -9.52 -32.90 -0.08
CA GLN A 413 -9.74 -33.98 0.90
C GLN A 413 -10.59 -33.53 2.10
N VAL A 414 -10.59 -32.22 2.38
CA VAL A 414 -11.37 -31.59 3.47
C VAL A 414 -12.79 -31.23 3.04
N LEU A 415 -13.15 -31.45 1.77
CA LEU A 415 -14.46 -31.13 1.20
C LEU A 415 -15.35 -32.37 1.15
N THR A 416 -16.66 -32.18 1.29
CA THR A 416 -17.63 -33.26 1.03
C THR A 416 -17.72 -33.55 -0.47
N ASP A 417 -18.21 -34.72 -0.86
CA ASP A 417 -18.42 -35.06 -2.27
C ASP A 417 -19.29 -34.02 -3.01
N GLN A 418 -20.27 -33.43 -2.32
CA GLN A 418 -21.10 -32.36 -2.89
C GLN A 418 -20.31 -31.05 -3.03
N ASP A 419 -19.51 -30.68 -2.03
CA ASP A 419 -18.70 -29.46 -2.11
C ASP A 419 -17.65 -29.57 -3.22
N VAL A 420 -17.04 -30.74 -3.41
CA VAL A 420 -16.13 -30.98 -4.53
C VAL A 420 -16.85 -30.81 -5.86
N ARG A 421 -18.05 -31.37 -6.00
CA ARG A 421 -18.90 -31.20 -7.18
C ARG A 421 -19.20 -29.72 -7.46
N ASP A 422 -19.65 -28.98 -6.45
CA ASP A 422 -19.99 -27.55 -6.56
C ASP A 422 -18.76 -26.72 -6.94
N LEU A 423 -17.62 -26.92 -6.26
CA LEU A 423 -16.36 -26.23 -6.54
C LEU A 423 -15.87 -26.49 -7.97
N LEU A 424 -15.77 -27.76 -8.37
CA LEU A 424 -15.33 -28.12 -9.72
C LEU A 424 -16.32 -27.63 -10.78
N PHE A 425 -17.63 -27.61 -10.49
CA PHE A 425 -18.63 -27.10 -11.41
C PHE A 425 -18.44 -25.60 -11.66
N TYR A 426 -18.24 -24.82 -10.60
CA TYR A 426 -17.96 -23.40 -10.70
C TYR A 426 -16.62 -23.09 -11.39
N LEU A 427 -15.54 -23.79 -11.00
CA LEU A 427 -14.21 -23.63 -11.62
C LEU A 427 -14.22 -23.89 -13.12
N ARG A 428 -15.12 -24.74 -13.62
CA ARG A 428 -15.29 -25.07 -15.04
C ARG A 428 -16.29 -24.15 -15.77
N SER A 429 -17.10 -23.37 -15.05
CA SER A 429 -18.16 -22.52 -15.61
C SER A 429 -17.56 -21.41 -16.48
N PRO A 430 -18.09 -21.09 -17.67
CA PRO A 430 -17.54 -19.99 -18.47
C PRO A 430 -17.82 -18.59 -17.89
N ALA A 431 -18.72 -18.47 -16.91
CA ALA A 431 -19.16 -17.20 -16.34
C ALA A 431 -19.16 -17.19 -14.81
N GLN A 432 -19.03 -15.98 -14.26
CA GLN A 432 -19.15 -15.69 -12.84
C GLN A 432 -20.55 -16.06 -12.33
N ALA A 433 -20.62 -16.79 -11.23
CA ALA A 433 -21.87 -17.17 -10.58
C ALA A 433 -22.21 -16.16 -9.48
N PRO A 434 -23.48 -15.97 -9.08
CA PRO A 434 -23.80 -15.15 -7.91
C PRO A 434 -23.19 -15.75 -6.63
N MET A 435 -22.88 -14.90 -5.64
CA MET A 435 -22.49 -15.35 -4.29
C MET A 435 -23.77 -15.66 -3.49
N PRO A 436 -23.83 -16.74 -2.68
CA PRO A 436 -25.02 -17.05 -1.88
C PRO A 436 -25.41 -15.88 -0.95
N PRO A 437 -26.69 -15.42 -0.94
CA PRO A 437 -27.13 -14.26 -0.18
C PRO A 437 -26.85 -14.35 1.33
N GLU A 438 -27.03 -15.53 1.90
CA GLU A 438 -26.84 -15.83 3.33
C GLU A 438 -25.38 -15.69 3.80
N LEU A 439 -24.41 -15.63 2.87
CA LEU A 439 -22.97 -15.69 3.16
C LEU A 439 -22.18 -14.46 2.66
N SER A 440 -22.83 -13.50 1.98
CA SER A 440 -22.20 -12.23 1.59
C SER A 440 -21.78 -11.39 2.81
N ALA A 441 -22.54 -11.51 3.92
CA ALA A 441 -22.25 -10.85 5.19
C ALA A 441 -21.05 -11.44 5.96
N ALA A 442 -20.68 -12.71 5.70
CA ALA A 442 -19.57 -13.39 6.38
C ALA A 442 -18.23 -13.30 5.61
N THR A 443 -18.27 -12.93 4.33
CA THR A 443 -17.10 -12.91 3.44
C THR A 443 -16.79 -11.52 2.87
N GLY A 444 -17.67 -10.52 3.05
CA GLY A 444 -17.42 -9.15 2.60
C GLY A 444 -17.33 -8.98 1.08
N VAL A 445 -17.91 -9.89 0.29
CA VAL A 445 -17.88 -9.83 -1.18
C VAL A 445 -19.31 -9.72 -1.72
N SER A 446 -19.67 -8.55 -2.24
CA SER A 446 -20.87 -8.35 -3.06
C SER A 446 -20.47 -8.39 -4.54
N GLY A 447 -21.22 -9.13 -5.36
CA GLY A 447 -21.01 -9.18 -6.80
C GLY A 447 -22.14 -9.91 -7.49
N THR A 448 -23.05 -9.15 -8.10
CA THR A 448 -24.11 -9.63 -8.98
C THR A 448 -23.64 -9.62 -10.44
N PRO A 449 -24.16 -10.52 -11.31
CA PRO A 449 -23.81 -10.55 -12.73
C PRO A 449 -24.66 -9.55 -13.53
N SER A 450 -24.03 -8.71 -14.36
CA SER A 450 -24.74 -7.88 -15.34
C SER A 450 -24.91 -8.65 -16.66
N ALA A 451 -26.16 -8.89 -17.04
CA ALA A 451 -26.53 -9.45 -18.35
C ALA A 451 -26.77 -8.30 -19.35
N LEU A 452 -26.11 -8.39 -20.50
CA LEU A 452 -26.29 -7.54 -21.67
C LEU A 452 -27.74 -7.62 -22.21
N THR A 453 -28.43 -6.48 -22.35
CA THR A 453 -29.31 -6.18 -23.50
C THR A 453 -29.43 -4.67 -23.73
N PRO A 454 -29.71 -4.20 -24.97
CA PRO A 454 -29.54 -2.81 -25.38
C PRO A 454 -30.79 -1.93 -25.19
N ASP A 455 -30.53 -0.63 -25.01
CA ASP A 455 -31.48 0.48 -24.84
C ASP A 455 -32.52 0.59 -26.00
N PRO A 456 -33.71 1.15 -25.73
CA PRO A 456 -33.88 2.57 -26.06
C PRO A 456 -34.68 3.38 -25.02
N SER A 457 -34.15 4.55 -24.68
CA SER A 457 -34.80 5.69 -23.98
C SER A 457 -36.03 6.23 -24.76
N PRO A 458 -36.91 7.16 -24.24
CA PRO A 458 -36.77 8.02 -23.05
C PRO A 458 -38.06 8.27 -22.20
N ASN A 459 -37.89 9.07 -21.13
CA ASN A 459 -38.88 9.78 -20.26
C ASN A 459 -39.47 9.05 -19.05
N GLY A 460 -39.24 9.61 -17.85
CA GLY A 460 -40.03 9.33 -16.65
C GLY A 460 -39.35 9.78 -15.35
N ILE A 461 -39.83 10.87 -14.78
CA ILE A 461 -39.43 11.47 -13.50
C ILE A 461 -39.81 10.54 -12.33
N GLY A 462 -38.91 10.39 -11.35
CA GLY A 462 -39.33 10.21 -9.95
C GLY A 462 -38.61 9.13 -9.14
N GLY A 463 -37.86 9.58 -8.13
CA GLY A 463 -37.95 8.99 -6.80
C GLY A 463 -36.88 7.99 -6.40
N GLY A 464 -35.83 8.51 -5.76
CA GLY A 464 -35.21 7.97 -4.56
C GLY A 464 -34.56 6.60 -4.64
N GLU A 465 -33.24 6.54 -4.48
CA GLU A 465 -32.60 5.40 -3.83
C GLU A 465 -31.20 5.73 -3.30
N THR A 466 -30.84 5.00 -2.27
CA THR A 466 -29.62 5.03 -1.45
C THR A 466 -28.38 4.72 -2.28
N GLY A 467 -27.29 5.50 -2.12
CA GLY A 467 -26.06 5.30 -2.88
C GLY A 467 -25.41 3.97 -2.54
N ALA A 468 -25.12 3.16 -3.56
CA ALA A 468 -24.51 1.84 -3.44
C ALA A 468 -22.98 1.94 -3.42
N GLU A 469 -22.31 1.01 -2.73
CA GLU A 469 -20.85 0.86 -2.75
C GLU A 469 -20.37 0.59 -4.18
N GLY A 470 -19.54 1.49 -4.73
CA GLY A 470 -18.97 1.37 -6.08
C GLY A 470 -19.04 2.64 -6.94
N GLU A 471 -19.83 3.64 -6.56
CA GLU A 471 -19.90 4.93 -7.26
C GLU A 471 -18.77 5.87 -6.82
N LEU A 472 -18.15 6.58 -7.78
CA LEU A 472 -17.10 7.56 -7.48
C LEU A 472 -17.64 8.75 -6.66
N PHE A 473 -18.90 9.14 -6.88
CA PHE A 473 -19.60 10.14 -6.07
C PHE A 473 -21.10 9.83 -6.02
N ASN A 474 -21.65 9.74 -4.82
CA ASN A 474 -23.04 9.30 -4.57
C ASN A 474 -24.09 10.43 -4.63
N GLY A 475 -23.67 11.66 -4.95
CA GLY A 475 -24.56 12.82 -5.04
C GLY A 475 -25.13 13.32 -3.70
N LYS A 476 -24.67 12.79 -2.55
CA LYS A 476 -25.27 13.09 -1.23
C LYS A 476 -24.24 13.58 -0.23
N ASP A 477 -23.07 12.94 -0.18
CA ASP A 477 -22.03 13.24 0.78
C ASP A 477 -20.64 12.93 0.20
N LEU A 478 -19.60 13.22 0.96
CA LEU A 478 -18.21 12.96 0.59
C LEU A 478 -17.73 11.56 1.03
N ASN A 479 -18.63 10.60 1.25
CA ASN A 479 -18.21 9.22 1.49
C ASN A 479 -17.46 8.69 0.25
N GLY A 480 -16.31 8.06 0.48
CA GLY A 480 -15.39 7.68 -0.59
C GLY A 480 -14.36 8.77 -0.95
N TRP A 481 -14.41 9.94 -0.32
CA TRP A 481 -13.45 11.03 -0.51
C TRP A 481 -12.76 11.43 0.81
N GLU A 482 -11.62 12.10 0.68
CA GLU A 482 -10.84 12.65 1.79
C GLU A 482 -10.28 14.03 1.41
N GLY A 483 -10.58 15.04 2.24
CA GLY A 483 -10.13 16.42 2.05
C GLY A 483 -10.62 17.30 3.21
N ASP A 484 -10.17 18.55 3.24
CA ASP A 484 -10.59 19.50 4.28
C ASP A 484 -12.08 19.84 4.15
N LYS A 485 -12.88 19.43 5.13
CA LYS A 485 -14.33 19.68 5.19
C LYS A 485 -14.69 21.15 5.39
N SER A 486 -13.71 22.01 5.71
CA SER A 486 -13.89 23.46 5.73
C SER A 486 -13.93 24.07 4.32
N LEU A 487 -13.32 23.39 3.35
CA LEU A 487 -13.23 23.81 1.95
C LEU A 487 -14.19 23.05 1.04
N TRP A 488 -14.46 21.79 1.36
CA TRP A 488 -15.25 20.87 0.53
C TRP A 488 -16.59 20.50 1.18
N SER A 489 -17.67 20.66 0.41
CA SER A 489 -19.03 20.30 0.82
C SER A 489 -19.80 19.63 -0.33
N VAL A 490 -21.01 19.14 -0.03
CA VAL A 490 -21.98 18.71 -1.06
C VAL A 490 -23.20 19.62 -1.00
N GLU A 491 -23.53 20.25 -2.12
CA GLU A 491 -24.71 21.12 -2.27
C GLU A 491 -25.49 20.69 -3.50
N ASN A 492 -26.79 20.39 -3.36
CA ASN A 492 -27.67 20.02 -4.48
C ASN A 492 -27.14 18.89 -5.38
N GLY A 493 -26.44 17.92 -4.80
CA GLY A 493 -25.82 16.82 -5.55
C GLY A 493 -24.55 17.20 -6.31
N GLU A 494 -23.89 18.29 -5.90
CA GLU A 494 -22.65 18.79 -6.47
C GLU A 494 -21.57 18.77 -5.40
N ILE A 495 -20.36 18.31 -5.74
CA ILE A 495 -19.19 18.56 -4.91
C ILE A 495 -18.82 20.03 -5.09
N VAL A 496 -18.71 20.78 -4.00
CA VAL A 496 -18.37 22.21 -4.00
C VAL A 496 -17.07 22.40 -3.23
N GLY A 497 -16.05 22.93 -3.91
CA GLY A 497 -14.82 23.43 -3.31
C GLY A 497 -14.87 24.96 -3.27
N LYS A 498 -14.80 25.58 -2.10
CA LYS A 498 -14.98 27.03 -1.95
C LYS A 498 -14.02 27.64 -0.92
N THR A 499 -13.41 28.76 -1.29
CA THR A 499 -12.59 29.58 -0.38
C THR A 499 -12.95 31.06 -0.51
N ALA A 500 -13.19 31.71 0.64
CA ALA A 500 -13.57 33.13 0.68
C ALA A 500 -12.35 34.08 0.65
N THR A 501 -11.20 33.63 1.15
CA THR A 501 -9.97 34.45 1.26
C THR A 501 -8.83 33.96 0.38
N GLY A 502 -9.01 32.83 -0.32
CA GLY A 502 -7.94 32.16 -1.05
C GLY A 502 -7.20 31.13 -0.20
N LEU A 503 -6.21 30.47 -0.81
CA LEU A 503 -5.41 29.39 -0.20
C LEU A 503 -3.92 29.71 -0.30
N ARG A 504 -3.15 29.25 0.70
CA ARG A 504 -1.67 29.43 0.75
C ARG A 504 -0.89 28.30 0.08
N HIS A 505 -1.52 27.14 -0.05
CA HIS A 505 -1.03 25.95 -0.73
C HIS A 505 -2.21 25.33 -1.49
N ASN A 506 -1.93 24.41 -2.41
CA ASN A 506 -3.01 23.68 -3.06
C ASN A 506 -3.74 22.82 -2.05
N GLU A 507 -5.00 22.55 -2.33
CA GLU A 507 -5.84 21.62 -1.58
C GLU A 507 -6.53 20.67 -2.54
N PHE A 508 -6.70 19.43 -2.11
CA PHE A 508 -7.29 18.39 -2.94
C PHE A 508 -8.34 17.60 -2.19
N LEU A 509 -9.49 17.39 -2.83
CA LEU A 509 -10.42 16.35 -2.46
C LEU A 509 -10.03 15.05 -3.16
N LYS A 510 -9.53 14.08 -2.40
CA LYS A 510 -8.89 12.84 -2.87
C LYS A 510 -9.84 11.66 -2.80
N SER A 511 -10.02 10.90 -3.88
CA SER A 511 -10.81 9.68 -3.83
C SER A 511 -10.10 8.59 -3.02
N LYS A 512 -10.85 7.75 -2.34
CA LYS A 512 -10.36 6.50 -1.74
C LYS A 512 -10.24 5.38 -2.78
N MET A 513 -10.98 5.50 -3.88
CA MET A 513 -10.94 4.59 -5.02
C MET A 513 -9.65 4.79 -5.81
N VAL A 514 -8.93 3.69 -6.08
CA VAL A 514 -7.73 3.66 -6.92
C VAL A 514 -8.10 3.09 -8.29
N LEU A 515 -7.73 3.80 -9.35
CA LEU A 515 -8.08 3.49 -10.74
C LEU A 515 -6.84 3.18 -11.57
N GLU A 516 -6.98 2.23 -12.49
CA GLU A 516 -6.00 1.91 -13.54
C GLU A 516 -6.58 2.36 -14.89
N ASP A 517 -7.16 1.45 -15.67
CA ASP A 517 -7.81 1.75 -16.95
C ASP A 517 -9.27 2.21 -16.73
N PHE A 518 -9.59 3.43 -17.15
CA PHE A 518 -10.92 4.00 -16.95
C PHE A 518 -11.28 5.07 -17.98
N ARG A 519 -12.57 5.34 -18.07
CA ARG A 519 -13.16 6.51 -18.71
C ARG A 519 -13.99 7.23 -17.66
N LEU A 520 -13.64 8.48 -17.38
CA LEU A 520 -14.35 9.35 -16.44
C LEU A 520 -14.95 10.51 -17.21
N VAL A 521 -16.27 10.67 -17.13
CA VAL A 521 -16.99 11.86 -17.58
C VAL A 521 -17.54 12.56 -16.36
N LEU A 522 -17.38 13.88 -16.28
CA LEU A 522 -17.97 14.70 -15.23
C LEU A 522 -18.30 16.08 -15.77
N LYS A 523 -19.16 16.81 -15.07
CA LYS A 523 -19.35 18.25 -15.29
C LYS A 523 -18.59 19.05 -14.26
N VAL A 524 -17.92 20.10 -14.71
CA VAL A 524 -17.18 21.04 -13.88
C VAL A 524 -17.57 22.48 -14.20
N LYS A 525 -17.60 23.32 -13.17
CA LYS A 525 -17.83 24.76 -13.28
C LYS A 525 -16.89 25.48 -12.33
N LEU A 526 -16.22 26.53 -12.82
CA LEU A 526 -15.31 27.36 -12.04
C LEU A 526 -15.85 28.79 -11.97
N LEU A 527 -15.93 29.36 -10.76
CA LEU A 527 -16.61 30.62 -10.47
C LEU A 527 -15.75 31.55 -9.60
N PRO A 528 -15.41 32.76 -10.10
CA PRO A 528 -15.36 33.09 -11.53
C PRO A 528 -14.28 32.25 -12.24
N ASN A 529 -14.35 32.12 -13.56
CA ASN A 529 -13.32 31.50 -14.40
C ASN A 529 -12.03 32.35 -14.41
N ARG A 530 -11.30 32.35 -13.29
CA ARG A 530 -10.11 33.17 -13.06
C ARG A 530 -8.99 32.38 -12.40
N GLU A 531 -9.29 31.70 -11.30
CA GLU A 531 -8.28 30.93 -10.56
C GLU A 531 -8.02 29.58 -11.26
N ASN A 532 -7.04 28.81 -10.75
CA ASN A 532 -6.68 27.51 -11.30
C ASN A 532 -7.33 26.37 -10.50
N SER A 533 -7.66 25.28 -11.18
CA SER A 533 -8.15 24.02 -10.64
C SER A 533 -7.73 22.89 -11.58
N GLY A 534 -8.15 21.67 -11.29
CA GLY A 534 -7.82 20.52 -12.10
C GLY A 534 -8.43 19.24 -11.56
N VAL A 535 -8.53 18.26 -12.45
CA VAL A 535 -8.86 16.88 -12.10
C VAL A 535 -7.60 16.05 -12.25
N GLN A 536 -6.99 15.72 -11.12
CA GLN A 536 -5.89 14.75 -11.02
C GLN A 536 -6.44 13.35 -11.27
N PHE A 537 -5.69 12.53 -12.00
CA PHE A 537 -6.06 11.16 -12.27
C PHE A 537 -4.85 10.24 -12.36
N ARG A 538 -4.99 8.98 -11.92
CA ARG A 538 -3.83 8.09 -11.72
C ARG A 538 -2.71 8.74 -10.90
N SER A 539 -3.07 9.66 -10.01
CA SER A 539 -2.13 10.43 -9.21
C SER A 539 -1.98 9.80 -7.83
N GLU A 540 -0.84 10.05 -7.18
CA GLU A 540 -0.58 9.65 -5.80
C GLU A 540 -0.55 10.87 -4.88
N ARG A 541 -0.67 10.64 -3.58
CA ARG A 541 -0.48 11.69 -2.58
C ARG A 541 0.98 12.10 -2.54
N PHE A 542 1.26 13.39 -2.45
CA PHE A 542 2.61 13.91 -2.44
C PHE A 542 2.79 14.95 -1.34
N GLY A 543 3.59 14.63 -0.33
CA GLY A 543 3.72 15.48 0.86
C GLY A 543 2.41 15.58 1.65
N GLU A 544 2.22 16.69 2.34
CA GLU A 544 1.06 16.93 3.21
C GLU A 544 -0.18 17.40 2.43
N TYR A 545 0.01 18.32 1.48
CA TYR A 545 -1.08 19.02 0.79
C TYR A 545 -1.19 18.71 -0.71
N GLU A 546 -0.15 18.15 -1.33
CA GLU A 546 -0.04 18.06 -2.79
C GLU A 546 -0.38 16.67 -3.35
N MET A 547 -0.50 16.60 -4.67
CA MET A 547 -0.63 15.36 -5.43
C MET A 547 0.48 15.26 -6.47
N LYS A 548 0.80 14.04 -6.91
CA LYS A 548 1.78 13.80 -7.98
C LYS A 548 1.17 12.91 -9.05
N GLY A 549 1.22 13.35 -10.30
CA GLY A 549 0.65 12.63 -11.43
C GLY A 549 -0.08 13.54 -12.41
N PRO A 550 -0.75 12.96 -13.42
CA PRO A 550 -1.35 13.74 -14.49
C PRO A 550 -2.66 14.41 -14.09
N GLN A 551 -2.80 15.67 -14.50
CA GLN A 551 -3.89 16.57 -14.22
C GLN A 551 -4.51 17.09 -15.52
N ALA A 552 -5.82 16.94 -15.63
CA ALA A 552 -6.62 17.65 -16.61
C ALA A 552 -6.93 19.05 -16.07
N ASP A 553 -6.31 20.08 -16.65
CA ASP A 553 -6.31 21.42 -16.08
C ASP A 553 -7.60 22.21 -16.35
N ILE A 554 -7.94 23.06 -15.38
CA ILE A 554 -9.13 23.91 -15.34
C ILE A 554 -8.71 25.33 -14.93
N GLY A 555 -9.18 26.34 -15.63
CA GLY A 555 -8.91 27.74 -15.29
C GLY A 555 -8.51 28.55 -16.52
N ALA A 556 -8.56 29.88 -16.40
CA ALA A 556 -8.29 30.78 -17.51
C ALA A 556 -6.87 30.57 -18.08
N GLY A 557 -6.79 30.20 -19.35
CA GLY A 557 -5.56 29.85 -20.07
C GLY A 557 -5.09 28.40 -19.87
N TRP A 558 -5.81 27.61 -19.09
CA TRP A 558 -5.43 26.25 -18.68
C TRP A 558 -6.40 25.16 -19.13
N TRP A 559 -7.66 25.51 -19.43
CA TRP A 559 -8.66 24.55 -19.88
C TRP A 559 -8.16 23.67 -21.04
N GLY A 560 -8.29 22.35 -20.89
CA GLY A 560 -7.93 21.36 -21.90
C GLY A 560 -6.47 20.89 -21.85
N LYS A 561 -5.58 21.59 -21.16
CA LYS A 561 -4.17 21.20 -21.04
C LYS A 561 -4.00 19.95 -20.18
N LEU A 562 -2.88 19.27 -20.38
CA LEU A 562 -2.44 18.16 -19.54
C LEU A 562 -1.14 18.56 -18.85
N TYR A 563 -1.16 18.56 -17.52
CA TYR A 563 0.00 18.82 -16.67
C TYR A 563 0.34 17.59 -15.84
N GLU A 564 1.61 17.37 -15.51
CA GLU A 564 2.03 16.33 -14.58
C GLU A 564 2.57 16.98 -13.30
N GLU A 565 1.68 17.07 -12.32
CA GLU A 565 1.93 17.69 -11.02
C GLU A 565 3.06 16.98 -10.28
N ASN A 566 3.99 17.74 -9.70
CA ASN A 566 5.20 17.21 -9.04
C ASN A 566 5.98 16.18 -9.91
N GLY A 567 5.87 16.31 -11.23
CA GLY A 567 6.48 15.47 -12.24
C GLY A 567 7.14 16.30 -13.35
N ARG A 568 6.80 16.00 -14.60
CA ARG A 568 7.42 16.61 -15.79
C ARG A 568 6.87 17.99 -16.15
N GLY A 569 5.83 18.47 -15.47
CA GLY A 569 5.15 19.71 -15.83
C GLY A 569 4.22 19.53 -17.03
N ILE A 570 4.15 20.49 -17.94
CA ILE A 570 3.18 20.45 -19.06
C ILE A 570 3.49 19.28 -20.01
N LEU A 571 2.51 18.39 -20.19
CA LEU A 571 2.55 17.28 -21.15
C LEU A 571 1.81 17.57 -22.45
N SER A 572 0.81 18.45 -22.41
CA SER A 572 0.10 18.96 -23.60
C SER A 572 -0.36 20.39 -23.39
N GLU A 573 0.05 21.29 -24.28
CA GLU A 573 -0.37 22.71 -24.28
C GLU A 573 -1.65 22.98 -25.09
N LYS A 574 -2.25 21.94 -25.71
CA LYS A 574 -3.42 22.11 -26.57
C LYS A 574 -4.60 22.65 -25.74
N SER A 575 -5.00 23.89 -26.06
CA SER A 575 -6.04 24.61 -25.36
C SER A 575 -7.44 24.14 -25.77
N GLY A 576 -8.30 23.94 -24.76
CA GLY A 576 -9.74 23.73 -24.90
C GLY A 576 -10.56 25.02 -24.78
N GLU A 577 -9.95 26.18 -24.51
CA GLU A 577 -10.61 27.48 -24.32
C GLU A 577 -11.65 27.84 -25.40
N PRO A 578 -11.45 27.56 -26.71
CA PRO A 578 -12.46 27.87 -27.73
C PRO A 578 -13.81 27.15 -27.54
N TYR A 579 -13.84 26.08 -26.74
CA TYR A 579 -15.03 25.27 -26.49
C TYR A 579 -15.57 25.48 -25.07
N LEU A 580 -14.94 26.35 -24.28
CA LEU A 580 -15.33 26.61 -22.90
C LEU A 580 -16.64 27.40 -22.84
N HIS A 581 -17.51 27.02 -21.91
CA HIS A 581 -18.59 27.88 -21.43
C HIS A 581 -18.11 28.58 -20.15
N PRO A 582 -17.64 29.84 -20.21
CA PRO A 582 -17.10 30.53 -19.05
C PRO A 582 -18.19 30.75 -17.99
N ASP A 583 -17.82 30.59 -16.73
CA ASP A 583 -18.70 30.70 -15.55
C ASP A 583 -19.92 29.75 -15.56
N ASP A 584 -19.95 28.76 -16.46
CA ASP A 584 -21.03 27.78 -16.58
C ASP A 584 -20.49 26.32 -16.59
N TRP A 585 -21.39 25.36 -16.66
CA TRP A 585 -21.06 23.94 -16.67
C TRP A 585 -20.40 23.50 -17.98
N ASN A 586 -19.30 22.77 -17.81
CA ASN A 586 -18.53 22.17 -18.88
C ASN A 586 -18.40 20.67 -18.66
N THR A 587 -18.57 19.86 -19.69
CA THR A 587 -18.35 18.41 -19.63
C THR A 587 -16.88 18.11 -19.92
N TYR A 588 -16.22 17.49 -18.95
CA TYR A 588 -14.87 16.98 -19.08
C TYR A 588 -14.90 15.46 -19.21
N GLU A 589 -14.21 14.92 -20.21
CA GLU A 589 -14.02 13.48 -20.40
C GLU A 589 -12.53 13.16 -20.32
N ILE A 590 -12.16 12.16 -19.51
CA ILE A 590 -10.80 11.66 -19.33
C ILE A 590 -10.81 10.15 -19.58
N VAL A 591 -10.14 9.70 -20.62
CA VAL A 591 -9.94 8.28 -20.95
C VAL A 591 -8.48 7.96 -20.75
N ALA A 592 -8.17 7.03 -19.85
CA ALA A 592 -6.82 6.57 -19.59
C ALA A 592 -6.79 5.03 -19.70
N VAL A 593 -6.08 4.49 -20.68
CA VAL A 593 -5.98 3.05 -20.96
C VAL A 593 -4.54 2.69 -21.31
N GLY A 594 -3.88 1.88 -20.49
CA GLY A 594 -2.44 1.64 -20.62
C GLY A 594 -1.65 2.96 -20.61
N SER A 595 -0.84 3.23 -21.64
CA SER A 595 -0.16 4.53 -21.83
C SER A 595 -0.99 5.62 -22.47
N LYS A 596 -2.16 5.28 -22.95
CA LYS A 596 -2.92 6.18 -23.78
C LYS A 596 -3.82 7.04 -22.91
N ILE A 597 -3.79 8.34 -23.17
CA ILE A 597 -4.61 9.34 -22.50
C ILE A 597 -5.32 10.16 -23.58
N ARG A 598 -6.65 10.24 -23.47
CA ARG A 598 -7.46 11.15 -24.25
C ARG A 598 -8.29 12.01 -23.31
N THR A 599 -8.27 13.33 -23.50
CA THR A 599 -9.18 14.24 -22.81
C THR A 599 -10.06 14.98 -23.79
N LYS A 600 -11.30 15.27 -23.40
CA LYS A 600 -12.21 16.13 -24.16
C LYS A 600 -12.84 17.18 -23.26
N LEU A 601 -13.01 18.38 -23.81
CA LEU A 601 -13.82 19.45 -23.22
C LEU A 601 -15.02 19.71 -24.13
N ASN A 602 -16.23 19.59 -23.57
CA ASN A 602 -17.50 19.77 -24.30
C ASN A 602 -17.57 18.97 -25.62
N GLY A 603 -17.05 17.74 -25.60
CA GLY A 603 -17.02 16.83 -26.74
C GLY A 603 -15.83 17.02 -27.70
N HIS A 604 -15.04 18.08 -27.54
CA HIS A 604 -13.88 18.36 -28.38
C HIS A 604 -12.58 17.81 -27.78
N VAL A 605 -11.81 17.05 -28.56
CA VAL A 605 -10.56 16.40 -28.09
C VAL A 605 -9.47 17.45 -27.81
N CYS A 606 -9.02 17.52 -26.56
CA CYS A 606 -7.92 18.39 -26.11
C CYS A 606 -6.59 17.64 -26.04
N VAL A 607 -6.60 16.37 -25.62
CA VAL A 607 -5.39 15.54 -25.54
C VAL A 607 -5.67 14.20 -26.21
N ASP A 608 -4.70 13.68 -26.97
CA ASP A 608 -4.65 12.30 -27.45
C ASP A 608 -3.17 11.90 -27.52
N LEU A 609 -2.70 11.20 -26.49
CA LEU A 609 -1.27 10.95 -26.22
C LEU A 609 -1.06 9.47 -25.88
N ASP A 610 0.04 8.89 -26.36
CA ASP A 610 0.56 7.59 -25.90
C ASP A 610 1.88 7.85 -25.16
N ASP A 611 1.85 7.81 -23.83
CA ASP A 611 2.99 8.12 -22.98
C ASP A 611 3.40 6.91 -22.12
N PRO A 612 4.51 6.22 -22.45
CA PRO A 612 5.02 5.11 -21.66
C PRO A 612 5.44 5.48 -20.23
N LYS A 613 5.75 6.76 -19.95
CA LYS A 613 6.23 7.23 -18.65
C LYS A 613 5.10 7.69 -17.73
N ILE A 614 3.88 7.88 -18.25
CA ILE A 614 2.75 8.34 -17.45
C ILE A 614 2.32 7.27 -16.45
N SER A 615 1.91 7.71 -15.27
CA SER A 615 1.41 6.81 -14.24
C SER A 615 0.26 5.95 -14.77
N ARG A 616 0.26 4.68 -14.37
CA ARG A 616 -0.71 3.65 -14.81
C ARG A 616 -1.82 3.42 -13.81
N ARG A 617 -1.64 3.90 -12.58
CA ARG A 617 -2.48 3.60 -11.44
C ARG A 617 -2.41 4.74 -10.44
N GLY A 618 -3.55 5.09 -9.85
CA GLY A 618 -3.60 6.08 -8.77
C GLY A 618 -5.04 6.52 -8.51
N ILE A 619 -5.21 7.55 -7.68
CA ILE A 619 -6.52 8.06 -7.29
C ILE A 619 -6.96 9.23 -8.17
N ILE A 620 -8.23 9.63 -8.05
CA ILE A 620 -8.75 10.90 -8.56
C ILE A 620 -8.55 11.98 -7.49
N GLY A 621 -8.17 13.18 -7.90
CA GLY A 621 -8.11 14.35 -7.02
C GLY A 621 -8.78 15.55 -7.66
N LEU A 622 -9.60 16.27 -6.91
CA LEU A 622 -10.20 17.53 -7.35
C LEU A 622 -9.43 18.67 -6.68
N GLN A 623 -8.85 19.57 -7.49
CA GLN A 623 -7.94 20.61 -6.98
C GLN A 623 -8.69 21.92 -6.67
N MET A 624 -8.31 22.53 -5.55
CA MET A 624 -8.39 23.98 -5.35
C MET A 624 -6.97 24.52 -5.27
N HIS A 625 -6.59 25.37 -6.21
CA HIS A 625 -5.22 25.85 -6.31
C HIS A 625 -4.92 26.95 -5.27
N ALA A 626 -3.66 27.04 -4.85
CA ALA A 626 -3.16 28.17 -4.06
C ALA A 626 -3.39 29.48 -4.81
N GLY A 627 -4.00 30.48 -4.18
CA GLY A 627 -4.38 31.68 -4.93
C GLY A 627 -5.53 32.43 -4.31
N GLY A 628 -6.24 33.19 -5.16
CA GLY A 628 -7.34 34.04 -4.72
C GLY A 628 -8.60 33.25 -4.32
N PRO A 629 -9.65 33.96 -3.87
CA PRO A 629 -10.95 33.35 -3.63
C PRO A 629 -11.46 32.62 -4.89
N MET A 630 -11.93 31.39 -4.71
CA MET A 630 -12.47 30.57 -5.80
C MET A 630 -13.62 29.70 -5.31
N GLU A 631 -14.50 29.38 -6.24
CA GLU A 631 -15.49 28.33 -6.10
C GLU A 631 -15.41 27.41 -7.33
N VAL A 632 -15.19 26.12 -7.10
CA VAL A 632 -15.22 25.09 -8.14
C VAL A 632 -16.28 24.05 -7.78
N ARG A 633 -17.06 23.63 -8.77
CA ARG A 633 -18.15 22.67 -8.59
C ARG A 633 -18.03 21.49 -9.55
N PHE A 634 -18.36 20.30 -9.08
CA PHE A 634 -18.34 19.06 -9.86
C PHE A 634 -19.62 18.26 -9.69
N LYS A 635 -20.14 17.65 -10.77
CA LYS A 635 -21.31 16.76 -10.72
C LYS A 635 -21.36 15.81 -11.90
N ASP A 636 -22.41 14.97 -11.95
CA ASP A 636 -22.70 14.05 -13.06
C ASP A 636 -21.51 13.13 -13.38
N PHE A 637 -20.88 12.56 -12.34
CA PHE A 637 -19.76 11.64 -12.48
C PHE A 637 -20.23 10.32 -13.11
N GLN A 638 -19.65 9.96 -14.25
CA GLN A 638 -19.83 8.68 -14.92
C GLN A 638 -18.48 8.01 -15.07
N LEU A 639 -18.28 6.90 -14.36
CA LEU A 639 -17.05 6.13 -14.38
C LEU A 639 -17.29 4.79 -15.06
N GLU A 640 -16.50 4.51 -16.09
CA GLU A 640 -16.44 3.24 -16.79
C GLU A 640 -15.04 2.64 -16.57
N LEU A 641 -14.97 1.41 -16.05
CA LEU A 641 -13.71 0.71 -15.82
C LEU A 641 -13.35 -0.17 -17.02
N ASN A 642 -12.06 -0.25 -17.34
CA ASN A 642 -11.52 -1.00 -18.46
C ASN A 642 -12.18 -0.68 -19.84
N PRO A 643 -12.39 0.59 -20.19
CA PRO A 643 -12.96 0.95 -21.49
C PRO A 643 -12.00 0.56 -22.62
N LYS A 644 -12.53 0.43 -23.83
CA LYS A 644 -11.70 0.43 -25.04
C LYS A 644 -11.33 1.87 -25.38
N PHE A 645 -10.06 2.11 -25.70
CA PHE A 645 -9.52 3.45 -26.01
C PHE A 645 -10.03 4.02 -27.35
#